data_AF-A0A956AXQ4-F1
#
_entry.id   AF-A0A956AXQ4-F1
#
_cell.length_a   1.000
_cell.length_b   1.000
_cell.length_c   1.000
_cell.angle_alpha   90.00
_cell.angle_beta   90.00
_cell.angle_gamma   90.00
#
_symmetry.space_group_name_H-M   'P 1'
#
loop_
_entity.id
_entity.type
_entity.pdbx_description
1 polymer ?
#
loop_
_entity_poly.entity_id
_entity_poly.type
_entity_poly.pdbx_seq_one_letter_code
_entity_poly.pdbx_strand_id
1 'polypeptide(L)'
;MRAGWWLVAWTVAAGALGCTDLAPTNPYDPQAPEAQQAKGTLDGTLTLPDGVTGAAFEGATVALFALSAPTTALREAAVVGEAGDDRRARFQFDDLPAGQYRVQPRVPGFALVLDGERTAGLVVQITIGGNASLGELILEADEADRFEVSGRVRLGGTEDGTHAGTRVEAVGSPDVVFTDDDGGWLLRLPAGRRTLRITRARYASVDLAVDVVEGRGAQVDDQVLVGDPAQVFGVLALANTTAGNLLTEAVITAEADGATAAQTNPSLDGSFALSGLAAGAYTIHLRRGGYVPVAIPVVLSVGELRDLTRTELAVDVQAVGATVVRGRAERAGADEDGHGGILVEVAGTPFATTTTSAGAFELGVAPGPVTLRFTAQGYNAEERSLPNVAEGAQVDLAQEVGVVRLSGEPGRLRGVLGLAGVQNPETVRAARVELRQDGEVLDQTNPEGDGAFLFAAVPAGRYELRLIAEGYDTLAFPVTVELGRTTELPLLVLAVSEAGETRVSGRVERLGGAPGSHGGIQVEVVGTDYATQTTSEGRFIVQVPPGAVQLRLSDRGYSPQEVQIPRVAAGTTWDHEAEVGVVRLVGEPASVQGLVTLSRLSTPERVQRATVTATPLAGGAPVGTNPDAEGRFGLVGLAAGDWILRVDGVGYDPIERPLRLEVGAGLDVGQVVLAHGAEGPNAGLFAGRVQVADGRDHAGTVVRLAVAGDDLPFATVLTDVEGRFEVRASREERYTLTLERDGYAIPEAAALGSFAWDDDIDLFLDPDGAGLDLVLDAQPVAGRVEVTVAVEPPWIPVAQRTATVEVRGVDAAADDDTRVVGTGETASLAVAATGRYLVTVSRAGFTSASQFVEITRDAPVTRLALGIELNNLAAAGLDFDGVPLEACALRGPYDLRQADFTGAVLSGEFGPVPADACGGCGMYCRALNLAGADLTGADLGGADLSSDDPADRVRLDEADLFGAALSGVDLSRALMRSADLFGADLSGALLDGAVLVGANLASADLQAARFTTLGPDEVPLVPCGQGGVRPDTRLELVNWNQADLRGAVMVGVDLGGASLEGARMAHTDLRGACLESARMVLNDLTQADLRGADAREASLTSAILSETDFRGADLTGADLVNAVIERARFDEPVGCQALDWDAHAQACLVGDPALP
;
A
#
# COMPACT_ATOMS: atom_id res chain seq x y z
N MET A 1 38.14 -46.21 40.49
CA MET A 1 38.47 -47.66 40.48
C MET A 1 37.16 -48.40 40.29
N ARG A 2 36.95 -49.08 39.15
CA ARG A 2 37.16 -50.52 38.91
C ARG A 2 36.22 -51.46 39.70
N ALA A 3 35.28 -52.08 38.96
CA ALA A 3 34.47 -53.27 39.27
C ALA A 3 33.49 -53.17 40.46
N GLY A 4 32.35 -53.89 40.46
CA GLY A 4 31.78 -54.78 39.44
C GLY A 4 31.01 -55.95 40.04
N TRP A 5 30.45 -56.82 39.19
CA TRP A 5 29.59 -57.99 39.49
C TRP A 5 28.17 -57.59 39.97
N TRP A 6 27.05 -57.72 39.25
CA TRP A 6 26.47 -58.71 38.29
C TRP A 6 25.52 -59.74 38.91
N LEU A 7 24.23 -59.69 38.52
CA LEU A 7 23.43 -60.87 38.17
C LEU A 7 22.16 -60.50 37.35
N VAL A 8 22.09 -61.00 36.11
CA VAL A 8 20.89 -61.37 35.29
C VAL A 8 19.64 -60.45 35.38
N ALA A 9 19.39 -59.51 34.46
CA ALA A 9 18.94 -59.64 33.05
C ALA A 9 17.49 -60.15 32.88
N TRP A 10 16.60 -59.57 32.08
CA TRP A 10 16.71 -58.60 30.96
C TRP A 10 15.84 -57.33 31.24
N THR A 11 15.93 -56.11 30.68
CA THR A 11 16.52 -55.44 29.47
C THR A 11 15.75 -55.58 28.15
N VAL A 12 15.41 -54.55 27.35
CA VAL A 12 15.52 -53.05 27.39
C VAL A 12 14.46 -52.53 26.37
N ALA A 13 13.60 -51.50 26.57
CA ALA A 13 13.76 -50.08 26.96
C ALA A 13 14.27 -49.18 25.78
N ALA A 14 14.05 -47.86 25.65
CA ALA A 14 13.28 -46.80 26.36
C ALA A 14 12.81 -45.75 25.28
N GLY A 15 12.15 -44.60 25.49
CA GLY A 15 11.97 -43.71 26.65
C GLY A 15 13.13 -42.68 26.80
N ALA A 16 12.94 -41.38 27.08
CA ALA A 16 11.73 -40.55 27.26
C ALA A 16 12.08 -39.02 27.20
N LEU A 17 11.06 -38.18 27.41
CA LEU A 17 11.01 -36.69 27.33
C LEU A 17 12.07 -35.87 28.13
N GLY A 18 12.35 -34.64 27.67
CA GLY A 18 12.99 -33.55 28.44
C GLY A 18 13.17 -32.26 27.61
N CYS A 19 12.65 -31.11 28.08
CA CYS A 19 12.45 -29.89 27.26
C CYS A 19 13.62 -28.88 27.26
N THR A 20 13.80 -28.18 26.13
CA THR A 20 14.30 -26.79 26.00
C THR A 20 13.76 -26.16 24.70
N ASP A 21 13.48 -24.85 24.76
CA ASP A 21 13.37 -23.84 23.69
C ASP A 21 12.73 -24.22 22.33
N LEU A 22 11.49 -23.74 22.13
CA LEU A 22 10.83 -23.69 20.82
C LEU A 22 11.25 -22.44 20.04
N ALA A 23 12.30 -22.56 19.24
CA ALA A 23 12.46 -21.73 18.04
C ALA A 23 11.46 -22.21 16.96
N PRO A 24 10.93 -21.33 16.09
CA PRO A 24 10.10 -21.77 14.97
C PRO A 24 10.96 -22.55 13.98
N THR A 25 10.73 -23.87 13.89
CA THR A 25 11.38 -24.71 12.88
C THR A 25 10.85 -24.35 11.50
N ASN A 26 11.75 -23.94 10.60
CA ASN A 26 11.48 -23.77 9.18
C ASN A 26 10.65 -24.96 8.63
N PRO A 27 9.45 -24.74 8.06
CA PRO A 27 8.62 -25.82 7.51
C PRO A 27 9.18 -26.48 6.24
N TYR A 28 10.16 -25.88 5.57
CA TYR A 28 10.63 -26.29 4.25
C TYR A 28 12.09 -26.76 4.25
N ASP A 29 12.25 -28.08 4.38
CA ASP A 29 13.43 -28.83 3.95
C ASP A 29 13.28 -29.16 2.44
N PRO A 30 14.20 -28.73 1.55
CA PRO A 30 14.11 -28.93 0.09
C PRO A 30 14.43 -30.38 -0.35
N GLN A 31 14.00 -31.38 0.42
CA GLN A 31 14.18 -32.82 0.18
C GLN A 31 12.88 -33.64 0.32
N ALA A 32 11.73 -32.99 0.49
CA ALA A 32 10.43 -33.67 0.45
C ALA A 32 10.01 -33.97 -1.01
N PRO A 33 9.84 -35.24 -1.43
CA PRO A 33 9.39 -35.56 -2.78
C PRO A 33 7.88 -35.34 -2.95
N GLU A 34 7.47 -34.89 -4.14
CA GLU A 34 6.06 -34.71 -4.50
C GLU A 34 5.28 -36.03 -4.40
N ALA A 35 4.04 -35.96 -3.89
CA ALA A 35 3.15 -37.11 -3.73
C ALA A 35 2.51 -37.52 -5.08
N GLN A 36 3.30 -38.19 -5.93
CA GLN A 36 2.87 -38.66 -7.25
C GLN A 36 1.65 -39.59 -7.18
N GLN A 37 0.53 -39.19 -7.79
CA GLN A 37 -0.61 -40.06 -8.04
C GLN A 37 -0.47 -40.76 -9.39
N ALA A 38 0.23 -41.90 -9.42
CA ALA A 38 0.18 -42.81 -10.57
C ALA A 38 -1.27 -43.29 -10.79
N LYS A 39 -1.70 -43.41 -12.05
CA LYS A 39 -3.05 -43.86 -12.42
C LYS A 39 -3.05 -45.19 -13.17
N GLY A 40 -4.03 -46.03 -12.89
CA GLY A 40 -4.27 -47.33 -13.54
C GLY A 40 -5.76 -47.58 -13.82
N THR A 41 -6.05 -48.76 -14.36
CA THR A 41 -7.42 -49.24 -14.66
C THR A 41 -7.72 -50.48 -13.82
N LEU A 42 -8.89 -50.51 -13.19
CA LEU A 42 -9.34 -51.61 -12.35
C LEU A 42 -10.49 -52.38 -13.00
N ASP A 43 -10.32 -53.69 -13.13
CA ASP A 43 -11.21 -54.61 -13.85
C ASP A 43 -11.79 -55.66 -12.89
N GLY A 44 -13.08 -55.97 -13.01
CA GLY A 44 -13.74 -56.93 -12.12
C GLY A 44 -14.90 -57.68 -12.75
N THR A 45 -15.21 -58.86 -12.20
CA THR A 45 -16.28 -59.75 -12.68
C THR A 45 -17.14 -60.26 -11.52
N LEU A 46 -18.45 -60.01 -11.60
CA LEU A 46 -19.46 -60.44 -10.64
C LEU A 46 -20.20 -61.68 -11.18
N THR A 47 -20.33 -62.76 -10.42
CA THR A 47 -21.06 -63.98 -10.82
C THR A 47 -22.32 -64.19 -9.98
N LEU A 48 -23.43 -64.64 -10.58
CA LEU A 48 -24.69 -64.93 -9.86
C LEU A 48 -24.82 -66.41 -9.44
N PRO A 49 -25.46 -66.70 -8.27
CA PRO A 49 -25.81 -68.06 -7.85
C PRO A 49 -26.73 -68.82 -8.83
N ASP A 50 -26.77 -70.15 -8.69
CA ASP A 50 -27.67 -71.01 -9.47
C ASP A 50 -29.16 -70.64 -9.30
N GLY A 51 -29.85 -70.45 -10.43
CA GLY A 51 -31.30 -70.26 -10.51
C GLY A 51 -31.76 -68.85 -10.91
N VAL A 52 -30.87 -67.86 -10.95
CA VAL A 52 -31.20 -66.49 -11.41
C VAL A 52 -30.94 -66.34 -12.91
N THR A 53 -31.84 -65.67 -13.64
CA THR A 53 -31.70 -65.37 -15.07
C THR A 53 -31.19 -63.95 -15.31
N GLY A 54 -30.52 -63.71 -16.45
CA GLY A 54 -29.76 -62.48 -16.74
C GLY A 54 -30.54 -61.16 -16.74
N ALA A 55 -31.88 -61.18 -16.70
CA ALA A 55 -32.71 -59.97 -16.56
C ALA A 55 -32.54 -59.27 -15.20
N ALA A 56 -31.92 -59.91 -14.21
CA ALA A 56 -31.69 -59.32 -12.87
C ALA A 56 -30.61 -58.22 -12.82
N PHE A 57 -29.99 -57.85 -13.95
CA PHE A 57 -28.93 -56.82 -14.02
C PHE A 57 -29.41 -55.42 -14.44
N GLU A 58 -30.66 -55.23 -14.89
CA GLU A 58 -31.17 -53.88 -15.18
C GLU A 58 -31.19 -53.02 -13.90
N GLY A 59 -30.35 -51.98 -13.86
CA GLY A 59 -30.22 -51.07 -12.71
C GLY A 59 -29.23 -51.53 -11.62
N ALA A 60 -28.39 -52.54 -11.87
CA ALA A 60 -27.29 -52.88 -10.97
C ALA A 60 -26.13 -51.86 -11.09
N THR A 61 -25.63 -51.35 -9.95
CA THR A 61 -24.46 -50.46 -9.90
C THR A 61 -23.35 -51.05 -9.03
N VAL A 62 -22.11 -50.65 -9.29
CA VAL A 62 -20.94 -50.99 -8.46
C VAL A 62 -20.31 -49.71 -7.97
N ALA A 63 -20.24 -49.55 -6.64
CA ALA A 63 -19.60 -48.42 -5.99
C ALA A 63 -18.18 -48.79 -5.53
N LEU A 64 -17.22 -47.91 -5.81
CA LEU A 64 -15.82 -48.06 -5.41
C LEU A 64 -15.47 -47.11 -4.27
N PHE A 65 -14.71 -47.59 -3.28
CA PHE A 65 -14.25 -46.81 -2.13
C PHE A 65 -12.74 -47.02 -1.92
N ALA A 66 -11.97 -45.94 -1.78
CA ALA A 66 -10.57 -46.04 -1.36
C ALA A 66 -10.49 -46.37 0.14
N LEU A 67 -9.60 -47.28 0.54
CA LEU A 67 -9.44 -47.66 1.95
C LEU A 67 -8.79 -46.58 2.83
N SER A 68 -8.21 -45.55 2.22
CA SER A 68 -7.55 -44.40 2.88
C SER A 68 -8.46 -43.18 3.09
N ALA A 69 -9.68 -43.18 2.58
CA ALA A 69 -10.61 -42.04 2.61
C ALA A 69 -11.84 -42.31 3.50
N PRO A 70 -12.51 -41.28 4.06
CA PRO A 70 -13.83 -41.45 4.67
C PRO A 70 -14.83 -42.02 3.66
N THR A 71 -15.83 -42.77 4.15
CA THR A 71 -16.62 -43.73 3.35
C THR A 71 -17.68 -43.10 2.44
N THR A 72 -17.24 -42.30 1.48
CA THR A 72 -18.01 -41.75 0.36
C THR A 72 -17.66 -42.52 -0.92
N ALA A 73 -18.63 -42.78 -1.80
CA ALA A 73 -18.36 -43.49 -3.05
C ALA A 73 -17.50 -42.61 -3.98
N LEU A 74 -16.37 -43.14 -4.43
CA LEU A 74 -15.35 -42.40 -5.19
C LEU A 74 -15.71 -42.34 -6.69
N ARG A 75 -16.25 -43.45 -7.22
CA ARG A 75 -16.97 -43.54 -8.50
C ARG A 75 -18.03 -44.64 -8.39
N GLU A 76 -19.14 -44.48 -9.12
CA GLU A 76 -20.03 -45.58 -9.49
C GLU A 76 -19.81 -45.95 -10.96
N ALA A 77 -19.80 -47.25 -11.28
CA ALA A 77 -19.76 -47.74 -12.65
C ALA A 77 -21.06 -48.49 -13.01
N ALA A 78 -21.51 -48.30 -14.25
CA ALA A 78 -22.53 -49.12 -14.89
C ALA A 78 -21.90 -50.39 -15.50
N VAL A 79 -22.68 -51.44 -15.69
CA VAL A 79 -22.21 -52.71 -16.26
C VAL A 79 -21.82 -52.54 -17.74
N VAL A 80 -20.62 -53.00 -18.11
CA VAL A 80 -20.06 -52.85 -19.47
C VAL A 80 -20.07 -54.21 -20.19
N GLY A 81 -21.18 -54.54 -20.86
CA GLY A 81 -21.27 -55.71 -21.73
C GLY A 81 -22.69 -56.26 -21.93
N GLU A 82 -22.94 -56.90 -23.07
CA GLU A 82 -24.20 -57.61 -23.34
C GLU A 82 -24.27 -58.95 -22.60
N ALA A 83 -25.45 -59.31 -22.09
CA ALA A 83 -25.69 -60.54 -21.31
C ALA A 83 -25.80 -61.80 -22.21
N GLY A 84 -24.68 -62.25 -22.78
CA GLY A 84 -24.60 -63.46 -23.60
C GLY A 84 -24.49 -64.76 -22.79
N ASP A 85 -25.61 -65.30 -22.33
CA ASP A 85 -25.86 -66.60 -21.67
C ASP A 85 -25.05 -66.99 -20.40
N ASP A 86 -23.81 -66.55 -20.23
CA ASP A 86 -23.02 -66.78 -19.02
C ASP A 86 -23.32 -65.76 -17.92
N ARG A 87 -23.38 -66.23 -16.67
CA ARG A 87 -23.98 -65.51 -15.52
C ARG A 87 -23.05 -64.46 -14.88
N ARG A 88 -22.35 -63.68 -15.71
CA ARG A 88 -21.24 -62.80 -15.33
C ARG A 88 -21.44 -61.37 -15.82
N ALA A 89 -21.26 -60.40 -14.93
CA ALA A 89 -21.20 -58.98 -15.27
C ALA A 89 -19.77 -58.46 -15.09
N ARG A 90 -19.22 -57.78 -16.11
CA ARG A 90 -17.92 -57.09 -16.04
C ARG A 90 -18.13 -55.61 -15.73
N PHE A 91 -17.22 -55.06 -14.94
CA PHE A 91 -17.12 -53.62 -14.67
C PHE A 91 -15.65 -53.18 -14.77
N GLN A 92 -15.45 -51.97 -15.28
CA GLN A 92 -14.14 -51.36 -15.50
C GLN A 92 -14.16 -49.95 -14.91
N PHE A 93 -13.08 -49.55 -14.25
CA PHE A 93 -12.87 -48.20 -13.74
C PHE A 93 -11.50 -47.68 -14.22
N ASP A 94 -11.52 -46.69 -15.11
CA ASP A 94 -10.31 -46.06 -15.64
C ASP A 94 -9.83 -44.88 -14.77
N ASP A 95 -8.58 -44.46 -14.94
CA ASP A 95 -7.95 -43.30 -14.27
C ASP A 95 -7.98 -43.32 -12.72
N LEU A 96 -8.03 -44.50 -12.10
CA LEU A 96 -7.94 -44.63 -10.64
C LEU A 96 -6.49 -44.46 -10.17
N PRO A 97 -6.23 -43.77 -9.05
CA PRO A 97 -4.91 -43.78 -8.43
C PRO A 97 -4.43 -45.20 -8.07
N ALA A 98 -3.12 -45.41 -8.01
CA ALA A 98 -2.54 -46.65 -7.50
C ALA A 98 -2.87 -46.84 -6.01
N GLY A 99 -3.35 -48.03 -5.62
CA GLY A 99 -3.72 -48.30 -4.23
C GLY A 99 -4.76 -49.42 -4.03
N GLN A 100 -5.20 -49.59 -2.78
CA GLN A 100 -6.19 -50.58 -2.37
C GLN A 100 -7.61 -50.00 -2.32
N TYR A 101 -8.54 -50.67 -3.00
CA TYR A 101 -9.94 -50.28 -3.15
C TYR A 101 -10.89 -51.37 -2.65
N ARG A 102 -11.90 -50.96 -1.89
CA ARG A 102 -13.05 -51.79 -1.51
C ARG A 102 -14.12 -51.66 -2.60
N VAL A 103 -14.59 -52.80 -3.12
CA VAL A 103 -15.69 -52.87 -4.09
C VAL A 103 -16.99 -53.24 -3.38
N GLN A 104 -18.08 -52.48 -3.59
CA GLN A 104 -19.40 -52.85 -3.10
C GLN A 104 -20.45 -52.90 -4.24
N PRO A 105 -20.88 -54.10 -4.69
CA PRO A 105 -21.96 -54.22 -5.67
C PRO A 105 -23.32 -53.97 -5.02
N ARG A 106 -24.18 -53.21 -5.70
CA ARG A 106 -25.59 -53.01 -5.35
C ARG A 106 -26.49 -53.65 -6.41
N VAL A 107 -27.05 -54.82 -6.07
CA VAL A 107 -28.06 -55.52 -6.87
C VAL A 107 -29.37 -55.56 -6.06
N PRO A 108 -30.48 -54.97 -6.53
CA PRO A 108 -31.74 -54.96 -5.79
C PRO A 108 -32.28 -56.37 -5.52
N GLY A 109 -32.47 -56.73 -4.24
CA GLY A 109 -33.27 -57.88 -3.81
C GLY A 109 -32.54 -59.23 -3.64
N PHE A 110 -31.22 -59.32 -3.85
CA PHE A 110 -30.48 -60.59 -3.78
C PHE A 110 -29.26 -60.53 -2.83
N ALA A 111 -28.89 -61.69 -2.28
CA ALA A 111 -27.63 -61.90 -1.57
C ALA A 111 -26.65 -62.68 -2.46
N LEU A 112 -25.38 -62.26 -2.48
CA LEU A 112 -24.41 -62.70 -3.48
C LEU A 112 -23.38 -63.69 -2.91
N VAL A 113 -22.86 -64.58 -3.76
CA VAL A 113 -21.83 -65.57 -3.43
C VAL A 113 -20.70 -65.45 -4.46
N LEU A 114 -19.45 -65.45 -3.99
CA LEU A 114 -18.25 -65.32 -4.82
C LEU A 114 -17.46 -66.64 -4.76
N ASP A 115 -17.08 -67.16 -5.92
CA ASP A 115 -16.24 -68.37 -6.07
C ASP A 115 -15.49 -68.32 -7.43
N GLY A 116 -14.31 -68.91 -7.52
CA GLY A 116 -13.49 -68.91 -8.74
C GLY A 116 -12.02 -69.34 -8.57
N GLU A 117 -11.53 -70.19 -9.46
CA GLU A 117 -10.14 -70.68 -9.51
C GLU A 117 -9.25 -69.93 -10.53
N ARG A 118 -7.94 -70.18 -10.44
CA ARG A 118 -6.84 -69.49 -11.16
C ARG A 118 -6.90 -69.53 -12.69
N THR A 119 -6.65 -68.36 -13.27
CA THR A 119 -5.59 -68.17 -14.28
C THR A 119 -4.54 -67.18 -13.75
N ALA A 120 -3.41 -67.01 -14.44
CA ALA A 120 -2.27 -66.23 -13.92
C ALA A 120 -2.60 -64.73 -13.80
N GLY A 121 -2.33 -64.14 -12.62
CA GLY A 121 -2.47 -62.69 -12.41
C GLY A 121 -2.59 -62.26 -10.95
N LEU A 122 -3.30 -63.00 -10.09
CA LEU A 122 -3.53 -62.59 -8.69
C LEU A 122 -3.66 -63.78 -7.73
N VAL A 123 -3.51 -63.52 -6.41
CA VAL A 123 -3.81 -64.48 -5.33
C VAL A 123 -4.48 -63.75 -4.16
N VAL A 124 -5.67 -64.19 -3.78
CA VAL A 124 -6.29 -63.86 -2.48
C VAL A 124 -6.56 -65.17 -1.75
N GLN A 125 -6.21 -65.24 -0.46
CA GLN A 125 -6.42 -66.42 0.37
C GLN A 125 -7.57 -66.17 1.36
N ILE A 126 -8.63 -66.98 1.29
CA ILE A 126 -9.77 -66.91 2.21
C ILE A 126 -9.89 -68.24 2.96
N THR A 127 -10.16 -68.19 4.26
CA THR A 127 -10.52 -69.36 5.08
C THR A 127 -11.76 -68.99 5.90
N ILE A 128 -12.91 -69.61 5.60
CA ILE A 128 -14.19 -69.31 6.24
C ILE A 128 -14.42 -70.28 7.41
N GLY A 129 -14.68 -69.73 8.60
CA GLY A 129 -14.91 -70.48 9.83
C GLY A 129 -16.10 -69.96 10.65
N GLY A 130 -17.33 -70.25 10.20
CA GLY A 130 -18.54 -70.11 11.01
C GLY A 130 -19.31 -68.78 10.87
N ASN A 131 -20.50 -68.88 10.26
CA ASN A 131 -21.63 -67.94 10.34
C ASN A 131 -21.39 -66.43 10.10
N ALA A 132 -21.49 -66.07 8.81
CA ALA A 132 -22.27 -64.93 8.32
C ALA A 132 -21.81 -63.50 8.70
N SER A 133 -20.78 -63.03 8.01
CA SER A 133 -20.74 -61.66 7.47
C SER A 133 -20.45 -61.73 5.96
N LEU A 134 -20.80 -60.68 5.21
CA LEU A 134 -20.44 -60.57 3.79
C LEU A 134 -18.92 -60.34 3.69
N GLY A 135 -18.24 -61.19 2.91
CA GLY A 135 -16.80 -61.10 2.69
C GLY A 135 -16.44 -59.81 1.94
N GLU A 136 -15.44 -59.09 2.45
CA GLU A 136 -14.98 -57.83 1.86
C GLU A 136 -14.03 -58.12 0.69
N LEU A 137 -14.34 -57.56 -0.49
CA LEU A 137 -13.47 -57.65 -1.66
C LEU A 137 -12.57 -56.39 -1.72
N ILE A 138 -11.30 -56.59 -1.37
CA ILE A 138 -10.23 -55.62 -1.59
C ILE A 138 -9.55 -55.97 -2.91
N LEU A 139 -9.38 -54.99 -3.79
CA LEU A 139 -8.61 -55.09 -5.02
C LEU A 139 -7.48 -54.06 -5.01
N GLU A 140 -6.36 -54.39 -5.65
CA GLU A 140 -5.21 -53.51 -5.84
C GLU A 140 -5.18 -53.00 -7.29
N ALA A 141 -4.97 -51.69 -7.46
CA ALA A 141 -4.67 -51.08 -8.75
C ALA A 141 -3.13 -50.98 -8.89
N ASP A 142 -2.55 -51.92 -9.62
CA ASP A 142 -1.11 -51.95 -9.95
C ASP A 142 -0.73 -50.89 -11.00
N GLU A 143 0.57 -50.63 -11.14
CA GLU A 143 1.12 -49.77 -12.20
C GLU A 143 0.76 -50.32 -13.59
N ALA A 144 0.15 -49.50 -14.45
CA ALA A 144 -0.13 -49.86 -15.84
C ALA A 144 1.18 -50.10 -16.62
N ASP A 145 1.25 -51.16 -17.43
CA ASP A 145 2.45 -51.54 -18.18
C ASP A 145 3.07 -50.35 -18.94
N ARG A 146 4.31 -49.99 -18.57
CA ARG A 146 5.04 -48.83 -19.10
C ARG A 146 6.01 -49.26 -20.19
N PHE A 147 5.77 -48.82 -21.42
CA PHE A 147 6.57 -49.17 -22.59
C PHE A 147 7.58 -48.08 -22.94
N GLU A 148 8.73 -48.46 -23.50
CA GLU A 148 9.82 -47.53 -23.78
C GLU A 148 9.47 -46.58 -24.93
N VAL A 149 9.64 -45.28 -24.70
CA VAL A 149 9.45 -44.22 -25.68
C VAL A 149 10.77 -43.47 -25.80
N SER A 150 11.40 -43.54 -26.95
CA SER A 150 12.76 -43.00 -27.15
C SER A 150 12.88 -42.15 -28.40
N GLY A 151 13.76 -41.16 -28.36
CA GLY A 151 14.11 -40.33 -29.51
C GLY A 151 15.46 -39.65 -29.32
N ARG A 152 15.74 -38.67 -30.18
CA ARG A 152 16.90 -37.77 -30.06
C ARG A 152 16.45 -36.32 -30.17
N VAL A 153 17.12 -35.42 -29.46
CA VAL A 153 17.04 -33.98 -29.69
C VAL A 153 18.40 -33.45 -30.14
N ARG A 154 18.39 -32.56 -31.14
CA ARG A 154 19.56 -31.84 -31.63
C ARG A 154 19.34 -30.34 -31.41
N LEU A 155 20.38 -29.64 -30.98
CA LEU A 155 20.32 -28.19 -30.76
C LEU A 155 20.80 -27.45 -32.01
N GLY A 156 19.88 -26.75 -32.68
CA GLY A 156 20.20 -25.94 -33.87
C GLY A 156 21.20 -24.84 -33.55
N GLY A 157 22.15 -24.58 -34.46
CA GLY A 157 23.18 -23.55 -34.26
C GLY A 157 24.36 -23.97 -33.37
N THR A 158 24.50 -25.26 -33.05
CA THR A 158 25.69 -25.80 -32.37
C THR A 158 26.40 -26.85 -33.23
N GLU A 159 27.67 -26.61 -33.60
CA GLU A 159 28.47 -27.56 -34.40
C GLU A 159 29.30 -28.53 -33.54
N ASP A 160 29.80 -28.10 -32.37
CA ASP A 160 30.68 -28.87 -31.48
C ASP A 160 30.10 -29.06 -30.04
N GLY A 161 28.81 -28.82 -29.82
CA GLY A 161 28.19 -28.79 -28.48
C GLY A 161 27.50 -30.08 -28.03
N THR A 162 27.74 -30.53 -26.78
CA THR A 162 27.00 -31.61 -26.12
C THR A 162 25.49 -31.34 -26.14
N HIS A 163 24.69 -32.30 -26.60
CA HIS A 163 23.23 -32.16 -26.68
C HIS A 163 22.52 -32.51 -25.34
N ALA A 164 23.27 -32.67 -24.24
CA ALA A 164 22.79 -33.11 -22.94
C ALA A 164 21.92 -32.08 -22.18
N GLY A 165 21.01 -32.59 -21.35
CA GLY A 165 20.19 -31.78 -20.44
C GLY A 165 19.02 -31.05 -21.09
N THR A 166 18.59 -31.44 -22.28
CA THR A 166 17.28 -31.02 -22.83
C THR A 166 16.20 -31.81 -22.11
N ARG A 167 15.20 -31.12 -21.56
CA ARG A 167 14.12 -31.71 -20.77
C ARG A 167 13.03 -32.23 -21.71
N VAL A 168 12.70 -33.51 -21.59
CA VAL A 168 11.61 -34.17 -22.32
C VAL A 168 10.63 -34.71 -21.29
N GLU A 169 9.41 -34.18 -21.29
CA GLU A 169 8.34 -34.60 -20.37
C GLU A 169 7.12 -35.09 -21.14
N ALA A 170 6.30 -35.94 -20.52
CA ALA A 170 4.95 -36.22 -21.03
C ALA A 170 3.93 -35.28 -20.39
N VAL A 171 3.25 -34.46 -21.20
CA VAL A 171 2.31 -33.44 -20.73
C VAL A 171 1.17 -34.09 -19.94
N GLY A 172 1.05 -33.74 -18.66
CA GLY A 172 0.09 -34.36 -17.73
C GLY A 172 0.59 -35.63 -17.02
N SER A 173 1.89 -35.94 -17.07
CA SER A 173 2.56 -36.98 -16.29
C SER A 173 3.77 -36.40 -15.54
N PRO A 174 4.14 -36.93 -14.35
CA PRO A 174 5.43 -36.61 -13.71
C PRO A 174 6.65 -37.20 -14.46
N ASP A 175 6.44 -37.89 -15.58
CA ASP A 175 7.51 -38.54 -16.35
C ASP A 175 8.35 -37.53 -17.12
N VAL A 176 9.52 -37.20 -16.55
CA VAL A 176 10.54 -36.33 -17.13
C VAL A 176 11.84 -37.12 -17.34
N VAL A 177 12.50 -36.93 -18.48
CA VAL A 177 13.88 -37.36 -18.74
C VAL A 177 14.69 -36.20 -19.29
N PHE A 178 16.01 -36.26 -19.13
CA PHE A 178 16.95 -35.33 -19.73
C PHE A 178 17.79 -36.06 -20.79
N THR A 179 18.14 -35.37 -21.88
CA THR A 179 18.98 -35.95 -22.94
C THR A 179 20.40 -36.24 -22.47
N ASP A 180 21.00 -37.28 -23.06
CA ASP A 180 22.44 -37.57 -22.98
C ASP A 180 23.29 -36.67 -23.88
N ASP A 181 24.62 -36.82 -23.85
CA ASP A 181 25.58 -36.01 -24.63
C ASP A 181 25.36 -36.09 -26.15
N ASP A 182 24.86 -37.22 -26.63
CA ASP A 182 24.48 -37.52 -28.02
C ASP A 182 23.10 -36.93 -28.38
N GLY A 183 22.35 -36.45 -27.38
CA GLY A 183 20.99 -35.92 -27.49
C GLY A 183 19.91 -37.00 -27.36
N GLY A 184 20.29 -38.26 -27.08
CA GLY A 184 19.38 -39.38 -26.91
C GLY A 184 18.56 -39.25 -25.62
N TRP A 185 17.32 -39.74 -25.65
CA TRP A 185 16.46 -39.82 -24.48
C TRP A 185 15.55 -41.06 -24.53
N LEU A 186 15.21 -41.58 -23.36
CA LEU A 186 14.29 -42.71 -23.19
C LEU A 186 13.40 -42.49 -21.96
N LEU A 187 12.10 -42.41 -22.21
CA LEU A 187 11.04 -42.37 -21.22
C LEU A 187 10.33 -43.73 -21.19
N ARG A 188 9.51 -44.00 -20.17
CA ARG A 188 8.63 -45.20 -20.13
C ARG A 188 7.20 -44.78 -19.87
N LEU A 189 6.30 -44.96 -20.83
CA LEU A 189 4.94 -44.45 -20.78
C LEU A 189 3.88 -45.57 -20.90
N PRO A 190 2.73 -45.42 -20.22
CA PRO A 190 1.59 -46.31 -20.45
C PRO A 190 1.05 -46.14 -21.89
N ALA A 191 0.61 -47.25 -22.47
CA ALA A 191 0.14 -47.32 -23.86
C ALA A 191 -0.99 -46.31 -24.18
N GLY A 192 -1.17 -46.01 -25.47
CA GLY A 192 -2.11 -45.02 -25.97
C GLY A 192 -1.43 -43.71 -26.41
N ARG A 193 -2.24 -42.75 -26.83
CA ARG A 193 -1.76 -41.46 -27.37
C ARG A 193 -1.35 -40.52 -26.25
N ARG A 194 -0.14 -39.96 -26.35
CA ARG A 194 0.48 -39.04 -25.38
C ARG A 194 0.98 -37.79 -26.10
N THR A 195 1.13 -36.69 -25.40
CA THR A 195 1.85 -35.51 -25.88
C THR A 195 3.16 -35.41 -25.11
N LEU A 196 4.29 -35.37 -25.82
CA LEU A 196 5.59 -35.06 -25.24
C LEU A 196 5.89 -33.58 -25.44
N ARG A 197 6.43 -32.92 -24.41
CA ARG A 197 6.92 -31.55 -24.47
C ARG A 197 8.44 -31.56 -24.32
N ILE A 198 9.12 -30.92 -25.25
CA ILE A 198 10.58 -30.79 -25.27
C ILE A 198 10.93 -29.33 -24.96
N THR A 199 11.74 -29.12 -23.93
CA THR A 199 12.12 -27.79 -23.43
C THR A 199 13.61 -27.67 -23.13
N ARG A 200 14.21 -26.55 -23.51
CA ARG A 200 15.60 -26.18 -23.21
C ARG A 200 15.69 -24.66 -23.12
N ALA A 201 16.39 -24.14 -22.11
CA ALA A 201 16.57 -22.69 -21.97
C ALA A 201 17.26 -22.09 -23.21
N ARG A 202 16.72 -20.98 -23.71
CA ARG A 202 17.07 -20.31 -24.98
C ARG A 202 16.74 -21.05 -26.28
N TYR A 203 15.80 -21.99 -26.25
CA TYR A 203 15.29 -22.67 -27.45
C TYR A 203 13.76 -22.77 -27.41
N ALA A 204 13.12 -22.61 -28.57
CA ALA A 204 11.68 -22.78 -28.71
C ALA A 204 11.22 -24.18 -28.30
N SER A 205 10.17 -24.26 -27.49
CA SER A 205 9.59 -25.53 -27.04
C SER A 205 8.85 -26.26 -28.16
N VAL A 206 8.84 -27.59 -28.11
CA VAL A 206 8.22 -28.45 -29.14
C VAL A 206 7.31 -29.48 -28.49
N ASP A 207 6.02 -29.46 -28.86
CA ASP A 207 5.01 -30.43 -28.43
C ASP A 207 4.73 -31.48 -29.53
N LEU A 208 4.77 -32.76 -29.17
CA LEU A 208 4.75 -33.90 -30.09
C LEU A 208 3.72 -34.95 -29.67
N ALA A 209 2.75 -35.25 -30.54
CA ALA A 209 1.81 -36.35 -30.30
C ALA A 209 2.45 -37.70 -30.68
N VAL A 210 2.50 -38.63 -29.72
CA VAL A 210 3.13 -39.96 -29.85
C VAL A 210 2.12 -41.04 -29.47
N ASP A 211 1.93 -42.03 -30.34
CA ASP A 211 1.08 -43.21 -30.07
C ASP A 211 1.94 -44.36 -29.50
N VAL A 212 1.84 -44.61 -28.20
CA VAL A 212 2.63 -45.62 -27.48
C VAL A 212 1.95 -46.99 -27.64
N VAL A 213 2.64 -47.95 -28.27
CA VAL A 213 2.05 -49.25 -28.63
C VAL A 213 2.39 -50.32 -27.59
N GLU A 214 1.36 -51.04 -27.13
CA GLU A 214 1.48 -52.14 -26.18
C GLU A 214 2.51 -53.21 -26.64
N GLY A 215 3.40 -53.60 -25.74
CA GLY A 215 4.46 -54.58 -26.00
C GLY A 215 5.55 -54.12 -26.99
N ARG A 216 5.54 -52.85 -27.43
CA ARG A 216 6.50 -52.32 -28.43
C ARG A 216 7.05 -50.93 -28.11
N GLY A 217 6.33 -50.11 -27.34
CA GLY A 217 6.73 -48.73 -27.09
C GLY A 217 6.49 -47.81 -28.28
N ALA A 218 7.30 -46.77 -28.40
CA ALA A 218 7.34 -45.88 -29.57
C ALA A 218 8.75 -45.33 -29.80
N GLN A 219 9.09 -45.04 -31.05
CA GLN A 219 10.28 -44.29 -31.40
C GLN A 219 9.88 -42.97 -32.06
N VAL A 220 10.46 -41.87 -31.59
CA VAL A 220 10.22 -40.52 -32.09
C VAL A 220 11.40 -40.11 -32.97
N ASP A 221 11.11 -39.52 -34.14
CA ASP A 221 12.12 -39.01 -35.06
C ASP A 221 12.99 -37.91 -34.40
N ASP A 222 14.24 -37.77 -34.85
CA ASP A 222 15.18 -36.74 -34.38
C ASP A 222 14.56 -35.33 -34.43
N GLN A 223 14.41 -34.69 -33.27
CA GLN A 223 13.85 -33.34 -33.14
C GLN A 223 14.97 -32.30 -33.17
N VAL A 224 14.83 -31.25 -33.98
CA VAL A 224 15.77 -30.11 -34.00
C VAL A 224 15.11 -28.93 -33.29
N LEU A 225 15.62 -28.57 -32.11
CA LEU A 225 15.17 -27.35 -31.45
C LEU A 225 15.77 -26.12 -32.15
N VAL A 226 14.91 -25.15 -32.45
CA VAL A 226 15.31 -23.83 -32.96
C VAL A 226 15.73 -22.98 -31.78
N GLY A 227 16.97 -22.49 -31.80
CA GLY A 227 17.48 -21.56 -30.80
C GLY A 227 16.86 -20.18 -30.95
N ASP A 228 16.71 -19.47 -29.82
CA ASP A 228 16.25 -18.08 -29.83
C ASP A 228 17.21 -17.19 -30.64
N PRO A 229 16.70 -16.21 -31.40
CA PRO A 229 17.53 -15.36 -32.25
C PRO A 229 18.49 -14.52 -31.40
N ALA A 230 19.74 -14.43 -31.87
CA ALA A 230 20.71 -13.48 -31.35
C ALA A 230 20.34 -12.05 -31.79
N GLN A 231 20.80 -11.08 -31.00
CA GLN A 231 20.66 -9.66 -31.29
C GLN A 231 21.98 -8.95 -31.05
N VAL A 232 22.47 -8.27 -32.09
CA VAL A 232 23.62 -7.36 -31.98
C VAL A 232 23.08 -5.95 -31.78
N PHE A 233 23.56 -5.24 -30.76
CA PHE A 233 23.15 -3.87 -30.46
C PHE A 233 24.35 -3.00 -30.08
N GLY A 234 24.11 -1.73 -29.83
CA GLY A 234 25.09 -0.80 -29.29
C GLY A 234 24.81 0.63 -29.69
N VAL A 235 25.79 1.51 -29.46
CA VAL A 235 25.72 2.94 -29.81
C VAL A 235 26.81 3.27 -30.82
N LEU A 236 26.39 3.75 -31.99
CA LEU A 236 27.25 4.29 -33.03
C LEU A 236 27.50 5.78 -32.79
N ALA A 237 28.72 6.14 -32.44
CA ALA A 237 29.15 7.53 -32.30
C ALA A 237 29.99 7.99 -33.50
N LEU A 238 30.10 9.31 -33.67
CA LEU A 238 31.04 9.93 -34.60
C LEU A 238 32.11 10.63 -33.75
N ALA A 239 33.39 10.34 -34.02
CA ALA A 239 34.49 10.87 -33.22
C ALA A 239 34.43 12.41 -33.14
N ASN A 240 34.58 12.95 -31.94
CA ASN A 240 34.52 14.39 -31.62
C ASN A 240 33.19 15.08 -32.00
N THR A 241 32.03 14.47 -31.71
CA THR A 241 30.71 15.12 -31.86
C THR A 241 29.82 15.00 -30.61
N THR A 242 28.95 15.99 -30.41
CA THR A 242 27.98 16.08 -29.29
C THR A 242 26.54 16.36 -29.77
N ALA A 243 26.24 16.13 -31.05
CA ALA A 243 24.96 16.52 -31.67
C ALA A 243 24.30 15.38 -32.48
N GLY A 244 23.17 14.88 -32.00
CA GLY A 244 22.44 13.72 -32.55
C GLY A 244 21.83 13.87 -33.96
N ASN A 245 21.87 15.06 -34.56
CA ASN A 245 21.34 15.29 -35.92
C ASN A 245 22.23 14.74 -37.05
N LEU A 246 23.37 14.11 -36.73
CA LEU A 246 24.35 13.67 -37.74
C LEU A 246 24.22 12.19 -38.15
N LEU A 247 23.44 11.36 -37.46
CA LEU A 247 23.50 9.89 -37.62
C LEU A 247 22.57 9.31 -38.70
N THR A 248 21.67 10.12 -39.26
CA THR A 248 20.60 9.74 -40.20
C THR A 248 21.03 9.19 -41.56
N GLU A 249 22.33 9.18 -41.87
CA GLU A 249 22.91 8.62 -43.10
C GLU A 249 23.86 7.43 -42.85
N ALA A 250 23.98 6.96 -41.60
CA ALA A 250 24.76 5.77 -41.28
C ALA A 250 23.94 4.50 -41.49
N VAL A 251 24.61 3.44 -41.95
CA VAL A 251 24.01 2.11 -42.16
C VAL A 251 24.87 1.06 -41.45
N ILE A 252 24.22 0.19 -40.68
CA ILE A 252 24.84 -0.96 -40.02
C ILE A 252 24.30 -2.24 -40.68
N THR A 253 25.20 -3.12 -41.10
CA THR A 253 24.87 -4.39 -41.79
C THR A 253 25.61 -5.55 -41.14
N ALA A 254 24.90 -6.63 -40.78
CA ALA A 254 25.50 -7.92 -40.49
C ALA A 254 25.64 -8.72 -41.79
N GLU A 255 26.86 -9.18 -42.08
CA GLU A 255 27.18 -9.98 -43.27
C GLU A 255 27.70 -11.36 -42.85
N ALA A 256 27.16 -12.43 -43.42
CA ALA A 256 27.61 -13.82 -43.25
C ALA A 256 27.78 -14.48 -44.62
N ASP A 257 28.85 -15.26 -44.81
CA ASP A 257 29.20 -15.92 -46.08
C ASP A 257 29.16 -15.03 -47.34
N GLY A 258 29.37 -13.72 -47.18
CA GLY A 258 29.30 -12.73 -48.27
C GLY A 258 27.89 -12.26 -48.64
N ALA A 259 26.90 -12.47 -47.76
CA ALA A 259 25.52 -12.01 -47.92
C ALA A 259 25.03 -11.26 -46.68
N THR A 260 24.25 -10.19 -46.88
CA THR A 260 23.64 -9.43 -45.78
C THR A 260 22.57 -10.27 -45.08
N ALA A 261 22.78 -10.58 -43.80
CA ALA A 261 21.83 -11.32 -42.97
C ALA A 261 20.82 -10.38 -42.28
N ALA A 262 21.27 -9.21 -41.83
CA ALA A 262 20.43 -8.15 -41.27
C ALA A 262 21.00 -6.77 -41.58
N GLN A 263 20.14 -5.75 -41.64
CA GLN A 263 20.51 -4.35 -41.82
C GLN A 263 19.63 -3.45 -40.96
N THR A 264 20.23 -2.40 -40.40
CA THR A 264 19.53 -1.34 -39.67
C THR A 264 20.20 0.03 -39.89
N ASN A 265 19.50 1.10 -39.52
CA ASN A 265 20.05 2.44 -39.40
C ASN A 265 19.95 2.85 -37.92
N PRO A 266 20.87 3.68 -37.38
CA PRO A 266 20.80 4.12 -36.00
C PRO A 266 19.71 5.18 -35.79
N SER A 267 19.22 5.31 -34.56
CA SER A 267 18.40 6.45 -34.13
C SER A 267 19.24 7.71 -33.88
N LEU A 268 18.57 8.82 -33.53
CA LEU A 268 19.19 10.15 -33.35
C LEU A 268 20.20 10.22 -32.19
N ASP A 269 20.07 9.34 -31.22
CA ASP A 269 21.00 9.11 -30.10
C ASP A 269 22.20 8.22 -30.48
N GLY A 270 22.16 7.59 -31.66
CA GLY A 270 23.16 6.65 -32.14
C GLY A 270 22.91 5.19 -31.78
N SER A 271 21.89 4.89 -30.97
CA SER A 271 21.58 3.49 -30.66
C SER A 271 21.11 2.72 -31.89
N PHE A 272 21.46 1.44 -31.98
CA PHE A 272 21.05 0.56 -33.07
C PHE A 272 20.87 -0.88 -32.57
N ALA A 273 20.03 -1.64 -33.28
CA ALA A 273 19.85 -3.07 -33.06
C ALA A 273 19.65 -3.84 -34.38
N LEU A 274 20.30 -4.99 -34.47
CA LEU A 274 20.18 -6.01 -35.51
C LEU A 274 19.63 -7.28 -34.84
N SER A 275 18.31 -7.47 -34.92
CA SER A 275 17.61 -8.63 -34.37
C SER A 275 17.36 -9.72 -35.43
N GLY A 276 17.00 -10.92 -34.98
CA GLY A 276 16.71 -12.05 -35.88
C GLY A 276 17.95 -12.73 -36.45
N LEU A 277 19.13 -12.53 -35.85
CA LEU A 277 20.35 -13.23 -36.25
C LEU A 277 20.32 -14.67 -35.72
N ALA A 278 20.87 -15.60 -36.49
CA ALA A 278 21.08 -16.96 -36.01
C ALA A 278 22.35 -17.04 -35.14
N ALA A 279 22.57 -18.16 -34.45
CA ALA A 279 23.88 -18.47 -33.93
C ALA A 279 24.85 -18.75 -35.10
N GLY A 280 26.06 -18.17 -35.05
CA GLY A 280 27.02 -18.23 -36.15
C GLY A 280 28.02 -17.06 -36.17
N ALA A 281 28.89 -17.04 -37.17
CA ALA A 281 29.88 -15.98 -37.39
C ALA A 281 29.36 -14.92 -38.35
N TYR A 282 29.50 -13.64 -37.98
CA TYR A 282 29.09 -12.48 -38.78
C TYR A 282 30.20 -11.42 -38.82
N THR A 283 30.23 -10.60 -39.85
CA THR A 283 30.95 -9.32 -39.85
C THR A 283 29.95 -8.18 -39.81
N ILE A 284 30.02 -7.37 -38.76
CA ILE A 284 29.21 -6.17 -38.59
C ILE A 284 29.93 -5.00 -39.24
N HIS A 285 29.39 -4.52 -40.35
CA HIS A 285 29.90 -3.36 -41.08
C HIS A 285 29.13 -2.10 -40.70
N LEU A 286 29.86 -1.06 -40.28
CA LEU A 286 29.35 0.27 -39.98
C LEU A 286 29.86 1.22 -41.07
N ARG A 287 28.94 1.81 -41.84
CA ARG A 287 29.28 2.57 -43.06
C ARG A 287 28.56 3.92 -43.09
N ARG A 288 29.31 4.99 -43.40
CA ARG A 288 28.80 6.34 -43.68
C ARG A 288 29.75 7.08 -44.64
N GLY A 289 29.24 7.91 -45.53
CA GLY A 289 30.06 8.77 -46.38
C GLY A 289 30.87 9.81 -45.57
N GLY A 290 32.15 9.99 -45.90
CA GLY A 290 33.07 10.92 -45.23
C GLY A 290 33.80 10.37 -44.00
N TYR A 291 33.51 9.12 -43.60
CA TYR A 291 34.11 8.45 -42.45
C TYR A 291 34.80 7.15 -42.87
N VAL A 292 35.80 6.72 -42.09
CA VAL A 292 36.50 5.45 -42.31
C VAL A 292 35.55 4.29 -41.98
N PRO A 293 35.23 3.38 -42.92
CA PRO A 293 34.32 2.27 -42.64
C PRO A 293 34.90 1.29 -41.61
N VAL A 294 34.09 0.86 -40.65
CA VAL A 294 34.47 -0.11 -39.62
C VAL A 294 33.84 -1.48 -39.93
N ALA A 295 34.57 -2.54 -39.60
CA ALA A 295 34.17 -3.93 -39.79
C ALA A 295 34.56 -4.74 -38.54
N ILE A 296 33.56 -5.25 -37.81
CA ILE A 296 33.75 -5.98 -36.55
C ILE A 296 33.34 -7.44 -36.74
N PRO A 297 34.26 -8.42 -36.70
CA PRO A 297 33.90 -9.82 -36.68
C PRO A 297 33.30 -10.18 -35.32
N VAL A 298 32.14 -10.84 -35.33
CA VAL A 298 31.45 -11.36 -34.14
C VAL A 298 31.10 -12.83 -34.34
N VAL A 299 31.08 -13.60 -33.25
CA VAL A 299 30.50 -14.94 -33.22
C VAL A 299 29.39 -14.90 -32.17
N LEU A 300 28.19 -15.28 -32.59
CA LEU A 300 26.96 -15.17 -31.79
C LEU A 300 26.50 -16.56 -31.36
N SER A 301 26.18 -16.70 -30.09
CA SER A 301 25.53 -17.88 -29.52
C SER A 301 24.01 -17.80 -29.64
N VAL A 302 23.32 -18.92 -29.40
CA VAL A 302 21.86 -18.96 -29.32
C VAL A 302 21.36 -18.06 -28.18
N GLY A 303 20.38 -17.20 -28.46
CA GLY A 303 19.86 -16.22 -27.49
C GLY A 303 20.94 -15.31 -26.90
N GLU A 304 21.92 -14.90 -27.71
CA GLU A 304 22.97 -13.96 -27.30
C GLU A 304 22.56 -12.51 -27.60
N LEU A 305 22.55 -11.69 -26.56
CA LEU A 305 22.56 -10.23 -26.67
C LEU A 305 24.02 -9.77 -26.69
N ARG A 306 24.46 -9.24 -27.84
CA ARG A 306 25.85 -8.81 -28.08
C ARG A 306 25.90 -7.29 -28.25
N ASP A 307 26.40 -6.59 -27.23
CA ASP A 307 26.76 -5.17 -27.36
C ASP A 307 28.07 -5.00 -28.15
N LEU A 308 28.21 -3.84 -28.80
CA LEU A 308 29.36 -3.34 -29.54
C LEU A 308 29.71 -1.93 -29.02
N THR A 309 29.87 -1.83 -27.70
CA THR A 309 29.83 -0.60 -26.90
C THR A 309 30.66 0.54 -27.50
N ARG A 310 29.99 1.66 -27.78
CA ARG A 310 30.54 2.91 -28.36
C ARG A 310 31.57 2.68 -29.48
N THR A 311 31.14 2.05 -30.57
CA THR A 311 31.92 2.04 -31.81
C THR A 311 31.94 3.44 -32.43
N GLU A 312 33.10 4.10 -32.48
CA GLU A 312 33.25 5.44 -33.10
C GLU A 312 33.67 5.35 -34.57
N LEU A 313 32.94 6.03 -35.45
CA LEU A 313 33.39 6.31 -36.81
C LEU A 313 34.34 7.51 -36.81
N ALA A 314 35.60 7.27 -37.16
CA ALA A 314 36.59 8.32 -37.37
C ALA A 314 36.42 9.00 -38.75
N VAL A 315 36.61 10.32 -38.80
CA VAL A 315 36.60 11.09 -40.06
C VAL A 315 37.77 10.68 -40.94
N ASP A 316 37.55 10.47 -42.24
CA ASP A 316 38.67 10.24 -43.18
C ASP A 316 39.37 11.57 -43.50
N VAL A 317 40.42 11.88 -42.74
CA VAL A 317 41.20 13.11 -42.87
C VAL A 317 41.99 13.17 -44.19
N GLN A 318 42.16 12.05 -44.92
CA GLN A 318 42.78 12.07 -46.25
C GLN A 318 41.77 12.26 -47.39
N ALA A 319 40.49 11.97 -47.17
CA ALA A 319 39.42 12.29 -48.11
C ALA A 319 39.10 13.80 -48.20
N VAL A 320 39.40 14.59 -47.16
CA VAL A 320 39.09 16.04 -47.09
C VAL A 320 40.32 16.92 -47.38
N GLY A 321 41.20 16.47 -48.28
CA GLY A 321 42.47 17.13 -48.61
C GLY A 321 42.38 18.33 -49.55
N ALA A 322 41.69 19.41 -49.16
CA ALA A 322 41.48 20.58 -50.03
C ALA A 322 41.88 21.96 -49.44
N THR A 323 41.21 22.45 -48.40
CA THR A 323 41.19 23.91 -48.10
C THR A 323 41.42 24.24 -46.62
N VAL A 324 42.07 25.38 -46.35
CA VAL A 324 42.45 25.82 -45.00
C VAL A 324 42.03 27.27 -44.74
N VAL A 325 41.54 27.54 -43.52
CA VAL A 325 41.28 28.88 -42.98
C VAL A 325 42.20 29.13 -41.77
N ARG A 326 42.76 30.34 -41.68
CA ARG A 326 43.62 30.83 -40.59
C ARG A 326 43.04 32.12 -40.02
N GLY A 327 43.37 32.48 -38.78
CA GLY A 327 42.92 33.75 -38.21
C GLY A 327 43.33 33.99 -36.76
N ARG A 328 42.73 35.02 -36.13
CA ARG A 328 42.90 35.36 -34.71
C ARG A 328 41.54 35.53 -34.02
N ALA A 329 41.43 35.03 -32.78
CA ALA A 329 40.37 35.38 -31.85
C ALA A 329 40.97 35.87 -30.51
N GLU A 330 40.26 36.78 -29.83
CA GLU A 330 40.68 37.43 -28.59
C GLU A 330 39.56 37.33 -27.55
N ARG A 331 39.91 37.19 -26.26
CA ARG A 331 38.94 37.29 -25.14
C ARG A 331 38.86 38.74 -24.66
N ALA A 332 37.66 39.30 -24.58
CA ALA A 332 37.49 40.62 -23.97
C ALA A 332 37.95 40.61 -22.49
N GLY A 333 38.75 41.61 -22.11
CA GLY A 333 39.29 41.76 -20.75
C GLY A 333 40.51 40.90 -20.41
N ALA A 334 40.94 39.98 -21.29
CA ALA A 334 42.17 39.23 -21.10
C ALA A 334 43.42 40.03 -21.52
N ASP A 335 44.59 39.63 -20.99
CA ASP A 335 45.90 40.10 -21.39
C ASP A 335 46.40 39.45 -22.70
N GLU A 336 47.56 39.89 -23.22
CA GLU A 336 48.01 39.54 -24.58
C GLU A 336 48.31 38.04 -24.80
N ASP A 337 48.56 37.28 -23.72
CA ASP A 337 48.74 35.82 -23.71
C ASP A 337 47.47 35.05 -23.27
N GLY A 338 46.46 35.74 -22.74
CA GLY A 338 45.23 35.15 -22.20
C GLY A 338 44.20 34.69 -23.23
N HIS A 339 44.57 34.59 -24.52
CA HIS A 339 43.66 34.24 -25.62
C HIS A 339 43.75 32.76 -26.07
N GLY A 340 44.54 31.93 -25.37
CA GLY A 340 44.68 30.50 -25.68
C GLY A 340 43.50 29.62 -25.26
N GLY A 341 43.22 28.57 -26.03
CA GLY A 341 42.11 27.65 -25.75
C GLY A 341 40.72 28.22 -26.00
N ILE A 342 40.57 29.13 -26.97
CA ILE A 342 39.29 29.42 -27.60
C ILE A 342 39.07 28.32 -28.64
N LEU A 343 37.97 27.59 -28.55
CA LEU A 343 37.58 26.58 -29.52
C LEU A 343 37.03 27.28 -30.77
N VAL A 344 37.49 26.87 -31.94
CA VAL A 344 37.06 27.37 -33.25
C VAL A 344 36.58 26.19 -34.08
N GLU A 345 35.28 26.14 -34.35
CA GLU A 345 34.60 25.01 -34.99
C GLU A 345 33.88 25.47 -36.27
N VAL A 346 33.84 24.63 -37.32
CA VAL A 346 32.94 24.82 -38.46
C VAL A 346 31.54 24.37 -38.05
N ALA A 347 30.62 25.32 -37.92
CA ALA A 347 29.28 25.12 -37.39
C ALA A 347 28.54 23.99 -38.14
N GLY A 348 28.04 23.01 -37.39
CA GLY A 348 27.36 21.83 -37.94
C GLY A 348 28.28 20.67 -38.37
N THR A 349 29.58 20.73 -38.07
CA THR A 349 30.57 19.69 -38.43
C THR A 349 31.58 19.43 -37.30
N PRO A 350 32.30 18.29 -37.30
CA PRO A 350 33.36 18.01 -36.33
C PRO A 350 34.69 18.74 -36.59
N PHE A 351 34.79 19.60 -37.62
CA PHE A 351 36.04 20.30 -37.92
C PHE A 351 36.28 21.43 -36.93
N ALA A 352 37.15 21.20 -35.95
CA ALA A 352 37.52 22.19 -34.95
C ALA A 352 39.03 22.26 -34.68
N THR A 353 39.46 23.40 -34.14
CA THR A 353 40.83 23.72 -33.71
C THR A 353 40.78 24.61 -32.47
N THR A 354 41.91 24.85 -31.80
CA THR A 354 41.99 25.75 -30.64
C THR A 354 43.02 26.85 -30.84
N THR A 355 42.74 28.05 -30.34
CA THR A 355 43.71 29.16 -30.39
C THR A 355 44.95 28.90 -29.53
N THR A 356 46.09 29.34 -30.06
CA THR A 356 47.34 29.58 -29.31
C THR A 356 47.17 30.70 -28.27
N SER A 357 48.11 30.86 -27.31
CA SER A 357 48.06 31.92 -26.28
C SER A 357 47.82 33.31 -26.87
N ALA A 358 48.51 33.63 -27.96
CA ALA A 358 48.38 34.87 -28.71
C ALA A 358 47.09 34.97 -29.55
N GLY A 359 46.16 34.02 -29.46
CA GLY A 359 44.85 34.03 -30.11
C GLY A 359 44.81 33.48 -31.55
N ALA A 360 45.94 33.06 -32.12
CA ALA A 360 46.00 32.58 -33.51
C ALA A 360 45.56 31.12 -33.67
N PHE A 361 44.89 30.79 -34.78
CA PHE A 361 44.40 29.44 -35.11
C PHE A 361 44.55 29.10 -36.61
N GLU A 362 44.47 27.80 -36.92
CA GLU A 362 44.45 27.23 -38.27
C GLU A 362 43.52 25.99 -38.31
N LEU A 363 42.67 25.89 -39.35
CA LEU A 363 41.62 24.89 -39.47
C LEU A 363 41.40 24.46 -40.94
N GLY A 364 41.34 23.14 -41.19
CA GLY A 364 40.93 22.59 -42.49
C GLY A 364 39.40 22.61 -42.65
N VAL A 365 38.91 22.94 -43.85
CA VAL A 365 37.47 23.08 -44.14
C VAL A 365 37.12 22.50 -45.52
N ALA A 366 35.86 22.10 -45.70
CA ALA A 366 35.34 21.68 -46.99
C ALA A 366 35.12 22.89 -47.94
N PRO A 367 35.23 22.73 -49.27
CA PRO A 367 34.91 23.79 -50.22
C PRO A 367 33.40 24.13 -50.22
N GLY A 368 33.06 25.42 -50.21
CA GLY A 368 31.67 25.91 -50.17
C GLY A 368 31.49 27.12 -49.25
N PRO A 369 30.25 27.49 -48.87
CA PRO A 369 30.00 28.41 -47.77
C PRO A 369 30.34 27.74 -46.43
N VAL A 370 31.03 28.46 -45.54
CA VAL A 370 31.53 27.94 -44.25
C VAL A 370 31.21 28.95 -43.15
N THR A 371 30.56 28.52 -42.07
CA THR A 371 30.40 29.33 -40.85
C THR A 371 31.33 28.80 -39.77
N LEU A 372 32.15 29.68 -39.19
CA LEU A 372 33.02 29.39 -38.06
C LEU A 372 32.37 29.93 -36.78
N ARG A 373 32.20 29.08 -35.77
CA ARG A 373 31.79 29.46 -34.41
C ARG A 373 33.00 29.44 -33.48
N PHE A 374 33.02 30.39 -32.55
CA PHE A 374 34.10 30.63 -31.60
C PHE A 374 33.52 30.54 -30.19
N THR A 375 34.06 29.66 -29.35
CA THR A 375 33.58 29.45 -27.98
C THR A 375 34.72 29.39 -26.96
N ALA A 376 34.45 29.90 -25.75
CA ALA A 376 35.33 29.77 -24.59
C ALA A 376 34.49 29.78 -23.31
N GLN A 377 34.92 29.06 -22.28
CA GLN A 377 34.20 28.96 -21.00
C GLN A 377 33.98 30.34 -20.37
N GLY A 378 32.72 30.68 -20.06
CA GLY A 378 32.32 31.98 -19.50
C GLY A 378 32.22 33.12 -20.52
N TYR A 379 32.32 32.84 -21.83
CA TYR A 379 32.19 33.83 -22.90
C TYR A 379 31.07 33.45 -23.88
N ASN A 380 30.32 34.45 -24.32
CA ASN A 380 29.31 34.30 -25.36
C ASN A 380 29.94 33.76 -26.66
N ALA A 381 29.23 32.86 -27.33
CA ALA A 381 29.65 32.33 -28.63
C ALA A 381 29.59 33.41 -29.72
N GLU A 382 30.62 33.50 -30.56
CA GLU A 382 30.68 34.40 -31.72
C GLU A 382 30.69 33.59 -33.02
N GLU A 383 29.98 34.04 -34.06
CA GLU A 383 29.94 33.36 -35.37
C GLU A 383 30.41 34.26 -36.52
N ARG A 384 31.14 33.69 -37.49
CA ARG A 384 31.62 34.38 -38.70
C ARG A 384 31.43 33.49 -39.93
N SER A 385 30.69 33.99 -40.91
CA SER A 385 30.37 33.25 -42.14
C SER A 385 31.23 33.70 -43.33
N LEU A 386 31.99 32.78 -43.91
CA LEU A 386 32.69 32.91 -45.19
C LEU A 386 31.78 32.38 -46.32
N PRO A 387 31.24 33.24 -47.20
CA PRO A 387 30.19 32.85 -48.14
C PRO A 387 30.67 31.99 -49.33
N ASN A 388 31.98 31.92 -49.59
CA ASN A 388 32.54 31.11 -50.66
C ASN A 388 34.02 30.79 -50.39
N VAL A 389 34.31 29.54 -50.01
CA VAL A 389 35.65 29.02 -49.74
C VAL A 389 36.00 28.00 -50.84
N ALA A 390 36.96 28.33 -51.70
CA ALA A 390 37.29 27.53 -52.87
C ALA A 390 38.17 26.30 -52.55
N GLU A 391 38.10 25.26 -53.39
CA GLU A 391 38.96 24.09 -53.32
C GLU A 391 40.45 24.48 -53.51
N GLY A 392 41.33 23.98 -52.63
CA GLY A 392 42.77 24.31 -52.65
C GLY A 392 43.15 25.64 -52.00
N ALA A 393 42.19 26.38 -51.43
CA ALA A 393 42.44 27.74 -50.95
C ALA A 393 43.20 27.81 -49.60
N GLN A 394 43.74 29.00 -49.31
CA GLN A 394 44.32 29.39 -48.04
C GLN A 394 43.68 30.74 -47.68
N VAL A 395 42.75 30.76 -46.72
CA VAL A 395 41.94 31.94 -46.37
C VAL A 395 42.43 32.55 -45.06
N ASP A 396 42.63 33.87 -45.02
CA ASP A 396 42.92 34.61 -43.79
C ASP A 396 41.67 35.34 -43.30
N LEU A 397 41.04 34.79 -42.26
CA LEU A 397 39.81 35.32 -41.66
C LEU A 397 40.00 36.75 -41.15
N ALA A 398 41.20 37.12 -40.71
CA ALA A 398 41.48 38.47 -40.22
C ALA A 398 41.46 39.53 -41.33
N GLN A 399 41.61 39.12 -42.61
CA GLN A 399 41.47 40.01 -43.77
C GLN A 399 40.02 40.05 -44.30
N GLU A 400 39.27 38.94 -44.20
CA GLU A 400 37.88 38.84 -44.67
C GLU A 400 36.87 39.48 -43.71
N VAL A 401 36.98 39.23 -42.40
CA VAL A 401 36.00 39.65 -41.38
C VAL A 401 36.62 40.27 -40.11
N GLY A 402 37.94 40.39 -40.05
CA GLY A 402 38.67 40.95 -38.91
C GLY A 402 38.90 39.96 -37.76
N VAL A 403 39.49 40.46 -36.67
CA VAL A 403 39.77 39.66 -35.47
C VAL A 403 38.47 39.44 -34.69
N VAL A 404 38.20 38.19 -34.33
CA VAL A 404 37.01 37.83 -33.54
C VAL A 404 37.25 38.18 -32.07
N ARG A 405 36.26 38.79 -31.40
CA ARG A 405 36.34 39.17 -29.99
C ARG A 405 35.17 38.59 -29.23
N LEU A 406 35.43 37.65 -28.33
CA LEU A 406 34.40 37.05 -27.50
C LEU A 406 34.08 37.98 -26.32
N SER A 407 32.80 38.23 -26.08
CA SER A 407 32.31 39.00 -24.93
C SER A 407 32.03 38.08 -23.75
N GLY A 408 32.42 38.47 -22.54
CA GLY A 408 32.21 37.66 -21.34
C GLY A 408 30.74 37.60 -20.93
N GLU A 409 30.28 36.48 -20.38
CA GLU A 409 28.95 36.35 -19.79
C GLU A 409 28.89 37.09 -18.44
N PRO A 410 27.90 37.97 -18.22
CA PRO A 410 27.78 38.68 -16.95
C PRO A 410 27.42 37.70 -15.83
N GLY A 411 28.08 37.85 -14.68
CA GLY A 411 27.73 37.15 -13.46
C GLY A 411 26.45 37.71 -12.84
N ARG A 412 26.01 37.08 -11.75
CA ARG A 412 24.84 37.48 -10.96
C ARG A 412 25.25 37.68 -9.51
N LEU A 413 24.57 38.57 -8.82
CA LEU A 413 24.73 38.77 -7.38
C LEU A 413 23.37 38.68 -6.70
N ARG A 414 23.22 37.75 -5.75
CA ARG A 414 21.97 37.48 -5.04
C ARG A 414 22.21 37.44 -3.53
N GLY A 415 21.19 37.82 -2.76
CA GLY A 415 21.23 37.77 -1.30
C GLY A 415 19.86 38.00 -0.68
N VAL A 416 19.82 37.99 0.65
CA VAL A 416 18.61 38.26 1.45
C VAL A 416 18.93 39.33 2.50
N LEU A 417 18.07 40.35 2.59
CA LEU A 417 18.16 41.47 3.53
C LEU A 417 17.10 41.35 4.64
N GLY A 418 17.53 41.04 5.86
CA GLY A 418 16.72 41.14 7.07
C GLY A 418 16.84 42.53 7.73
N LEU A 419 15.78 42.93 8.42
CA LEU A 419 15.75 44.10 9.30
C LEU A 419 15.51 43.63 10.74
N ALA A 420 16.41 43.98 11.67
CA ALA A 420 16.34 43.48 13.04
C ALA A 420 15.03 43.91 13.74
N GLY A 421 14.23 42.94 14.18
CA GLY A 421 12.99 43.17 14.91
C GLY A 421 11.78 43.58 14.06
N VAL A 422 11.80 43.37 12.73
CA VAL A 422 10.66 43.64 11.84
C VAL A 422 10.34 42.45 10.95
N GLN A 423 9.06 42.04 10.96
CA GLN A 423 8.48 41.02 10.07
C GLN A 423 7.56 41.60 8.97
N ASN A 424 7.45 42.93 8.86
CA ASN A 424 6.56 43.59 7.87
C ASN A 424 7.20 43.63 6.46
N PRO A 425 6.63 42.95 5.44
CA PRO A 425 7.17 42.93 4.08
C PRO A 425 7.26 44.31 3.40
N GLU A 426 6.41 45.27 3.76
CA GLU A 426 6.47 46.62 3.17
C GLU A 426 7.66 47.44 3.71
N THR A 427 8.03 47.22 4.97
CA THR A 427 9.22 47.87 5.56
C THR A 427 10.51 47.33 4.95
N VAL A 428 10.56 46.03 4.64
CA VAL A 428 11.69 45.41 3.93
C VAL A 428 11.80 45.96 2.51
N ARG A 429 10.71 45.97 1.73
CA ARG A 429 10.65 46.54 0.36
C ARG A 429 11.00 48.03 0.29
N ALA A 430 10.91 48.78 1.38
CA ALA A 430 11.32 50.18 1.46
C ALA A 430 12.84 50.38 1.63
N ALA A 431 13.60 49.33 1.94
CA ALA A 431 15.06 49.35 1.94
C ALA A 431 15.63 49.43 0.52
N ARG A 432 16.90 49.82 0.40
CA ARG A 432 17.63 49.90 -0.87
C ARG A 432 18.98 49.20 -0.77
N VAL A 433 19.31 48.47 -1.82
CA VAL A 433 20.59 47.80 -2.06
C VAL A 433 21.28 48.52 -3.22
N GLU A 434 22.45 49.12 -2.97
CA GLU A 434 23.27 49.80 -3.98
C GLU A 434 24.50 48.95 -4.31
N LEU A 435 24.75 48.69 -5.59
CA LEU A 435 25.98 48.09 -6.10
C LEU A 435 26.90 49.18 -6.63
N ARG A 436 28.13 49.25 -6.11
CA ARG A 436 29.04 50.38 -6.30
C ARG A 436 30.40 49.93 -6.84
N GLN A 437 31.03 50.75 -7.68
CA GLN A 437 32.42 50.58 -8.14
C GLN A 437 33.11 51.94 -8.12
N ASP A 438 34.36 51.98 -7.66
CA ASP A 438 35.21 53.17 -7.56
C ASP A 438 34.55 54.40 -6.87
N GLY A 439 33.55 54.14 -6.03
CA GLY A 439 32.78 55.14 -5.28
C GLY A 439 31.47 55.58 -5.93
N GLU A 440 31.21 55.28 -7.21
CA GLU A 440 29.94 55.57 -7.89
C GLU A 440 28.94 54.41 -7.75
N VAL A 441 27.64 54.70 -7.88
CA VAL A 441 26.58 53.67 -7.93
C VAL A 441 26.44 53.22 -9.38
N LEU A 442 26.68 51.94 -9.64
CA LEU A 442 26.48 51.35 -10.97
C LEU A 442 25.04 50.91 -11.18
N ASP A 443 24.47 50.28 -10.16
CA ASP A 443 23.10 49.76 -10.17
C ASP A 443 22.51 49.78 -8.75
N GLN A 444 21.18 49.77 -8.64
CA GLN A 444 20.47 49.75 -7.36
C GLN A 444 19.16 48.99 -7.48
N THR A 445 18.81 48.24 -6.43
CA THR A 445 17.54 47.51 -6.35
C THR A 445 16.91 47.63 -4.98
N ASN A 446 15.61 47.35 -4.90
CA ASN A 446 14.88 47.18 -3.64
C ASN A 446 14.64 45.68 -3.44
N PRO A 447 14.74 45.16 -2.21
CA PRO A 447 14.46 43.75 -1.96
C PRO A 447 12.97 43.45 -2.05
N GLU A 448 12.64 42.17 -2.19
CA GLU A 448 11.29 41.66 -2.14
C GLU A 448 10.75 41.60 -0.69
N GLY A 449 9.53 41.07 -0.52
CA GLY A 449 8.83 41.09 0.78
C GLY A 449 9.43 40.18 1.85
N ASP A 450 10.26 39.23 1.42
CA ASP A 450 11.04 38.28 2.22
C ASP A 450 12.50 38.75 2.41
N GLY A 451 12.89 39.87 1.81
CA GLY A 451 14.25 40.39 1.80
C GLY A 451 15.10 39.98 0.59
N ALA A 452 14.62 39.11 -0.30
CA ALA A 452 15.42 38.65 -1.44
C ALA A 452 15.77 39.79 -2.41
N PHE A 453 17.00 39.83 -2.91
CA PHE A 453 17.42 40.76 -3.96
C PHE A 453 18.36 40.10 -4.97
N LEU A 454 18.34 40.61 -6.21
CA LEU A 454 19.10 40.09 -7.34
C LEU A 454 19.60 41.23 -8.25
N PHE A 455 20.90 41.25 -8.54
CA PHE A 455 21.47 41.92 -9.70
C PHE A 455 21.72 40.87 -10.78
N ALA A 456 20.94 40.92 -11.86
CA ALA A 456 20.83 39.83 -12.83
C ALA A 456 21.92 39.82 -13.93
N ALA A 457 22.67 40.90 -14.09
CA ALA A 457 23.73 41.04 -15.10
C ALA A 457 24.83 41.98 -14.62
N VAL A 458 25.71 41.51 -13.74
CA VAL A 458 26.87 42.25 -13.22
C VAL A 458 28.13 41.79 -13.98
N PRO A 459 28.99 42.70 -14.49
CA PRO A 459 30.26 42.31 -15.07
C PRO A 459 31.16 41.57 -14.06
N ALA A 460 32.06 40.71 -14.54
CA ALA A 460 33.04 40.09 -13.65
C ALA A 460 34.00 41.18 -13.10
N GLY A 461 34.17 41.24 -11.79
CA GLY A 461 34.87 42.34 -11.14
C GLY A 461 34.69 42.40 -9.63
N ARG A 462 35.23 43.46 -9.02
CA ARG A 462 35.13 43.72 -7.58
C ARG A 462 34.34 45.00 -7.32
N TYR A 463 33.38 44.91 -6.41
CA TYR A 463 32.37 45.91 -6.12
C TYR A 463 32.29 46.18 -4.61
N GLU A 464 31.60 47.24 -4.23
CA GLU A 464 31.11 47.48 -2.87
C GLU A 464 29.58 47.34 -2.90
N LEU A 465 29.04 46.49 -2.03
CA LEU A 465 27.59 46.39 -1.81
C LEU A 465 27.21 47.22 -0.59
N ARG A 466 26.17 48.04 -0.70
CA ARG A 466 25.70 48.92 0.36
C ARG A 466 24.20 48.79 0.60
N LEU A 467 23.82 48.65 1.86
CA LEU A 467 22.46 48.38 2.34
C LEU A 467 21.97 49.56 3.19
N ILE A 468 20.76 50.05 2.90
CA ILE A 468 20.19 51.26 3.51
C ILE A 468 18.70 51.04 3.79
N ALA A 469 18.26 51.27 5.03
CA ALA A 469 16.84 51.30 5.41
C ALA A 469 16.56 52.46 6.40
N GLU A 470 15.34 52.98 6.40
CA GLU A 470 14.94 54.12 7.25
C GLU A 470 14.86 53.69 8.74
N GLY A 471 15.65 54.32 9.61
CA GLY A 471 15.72 53.96 11.04
C GLY A 471 16.76 52.89 11.39
N TYR A 472 17.49 52.37 10.40
CA TYR A 472 18.53 51.34 10.58
C TYR A 472 19.92 51.88 10.24
N ASP A 473 20.95 51.25 10.81
CA ASP A 473 22.33 51.56 10.46
C ASP A 473 22.67 51.09 9.04
N THR A 474 23.52 51.84 8.34
CA THR A 474 23.97 51.51 6.97
C THR A 474 25.11 50.49 7.02
N LEU A 475 24.93 49.34 6.37
CA LEU A 475 25.98 48.33 6.19
C LEU A 475 26.59 48.44 4.79
N ALA A 476 27.92 48.37 4.68
CA ALA A 476 28.64 48.37 3.40
C ALA A 476 29.86 47.43 3.47
N PHE A 477 30.10 46.64 2.42
CA PHE A 477 31.20 45.68 2.37
C PHE A 477 31.60 45.34 0.91
N PRO A 478 32.86 44.90 0.66
CA PRO A 478 33.30 44.52 -0.67
C PRO A 478 32.77 43.14 -1.08
N VAL A 479 32.43 42.98 -2.36
CA VAL A 479 32.01 41.73 -2.99
C VAL A 479 32.76 41.54 -4.31
N THR A 480 32.93 40.29 -4.75
CA THR A 480 33.52 39.94 -6.05
C THR A 480 32.50 39.12 -6.83
N VAL A 481 32.31 39.44 -8.11
CA VAL A 481 31.45 38.69 -9.03
C VAL A 481 32.32 38.00 -10.06
N GLU A 482 32.09 36.71 -10.25
CA GLU A 482 32.79 35.87 -11.23
C GLU A 482 32.01 35.75 -12.54
N LEU A 483 32.73 35.49 -13.64
CA LEU A 483 32.20 35.45 -15.00
C LEU A 483 31.20 34.29 -15.17
N GLY A 484 30.00 34.59 -15.70
CA GLY A 484 28.90 33.63 -15.88
C GLY A 484 28.35 32.97 -14.59
N ARG A 485 28.82 33.36 -13.40
CA ARG A 485 28.49 32.69 -12.12
C ARG A 485 27.54 33.50 -11.26
N THR A 486 26.73 32.81 -10.46
CA THR A 486 25.91 33.44 -9.40
C THR A 486 26.71 33.49 -8.11
N THR A 487 26.91 34.70 -7.60
CA THR A 487 27.47 34.97 -6.28
C THR A 487 26.31 35.05 -5.29
N GLU A 488 26.16 34.02 -4.46
CA GLU A 488 25.15 33.98 -3.38
C GLU A 488 25.75 34.57 -2.10
N LEU A 489 25.02 35.49 -1.46
CA LEU A 489 25.41 36.14 -0.21
C LEU A 489 24.73 35.49 1.01
N PRO A 490 25.39 35.47 2.18
CA PRO A 490 24.74 35.07 3.43
C PRO A 490 23.62 36.06 3.80
N LEU A 491 22.74 35.67 4.74
CA LEU A 491 21.71 36.57 5.27
C LEU A 491 22.35 37.84 5.87
N LEU A 492 21.97 39.00 5.33
CA LEU A 492 22.48 40.31 5.72
C LEU A 492 21.43 40.97 6.62
N VAL A 493 21.77 41.35 7.85
CA VAL A 493 20.81 41.96 8.80
C VAL A 493 21.25 43.36 9.19
N LEU A 494 20.35 44.34 9.03
CA LEU A 494 20.58 45.70 9.54
C LEU A 494 20.08 45.84 10.98
N ALA A 495 20.89 46.47 11.84
CA ALA A 495 20.53 46.82 13.21
C ALA A 495 19.71 48.11 13.27
N VAL A 496 18.77 48.20 14.21
CA VAL A 496 18.03 49.43 14.51
C VAL A 496 18.99 50.48 15.07
N SER A 497 18.98 51.69 14.52
CA SER A 497 19.91 52.75 14.93
C SER A 497 19.51 53.37 16.27
N GLU A 498 20.47 53.66 17.16
CA GLU A 498 20.21 54.21 18.51
C GLU A 498 19.43 55.54 18.51
N ALA A 499 19.45 56.28 17.40
CA ALA A 499 18.68 57.52 17.22
C ALA A 499 17.18 57.30 16.92
N GLY A 500 16.73 56.05 16.78
CA GLY A 500 15.43 55.68 16.21
C GLY A 500 14.29 55.39 17.19
N GLU A 501 14.53 55.32 18.51
CA GLU A 501 13.55 54.86 19.51
C GLU A 501 12.16 55.53 19.41
N THR A 502 11.18 54.81 18.87
CA THR A 502 9.77 55.21 18.81
C THR A 502 8.97 54.49 19.89
N ARG A 503 7.91 55.14 20.41
CA ARG A 503 7.09 54.60 21.49
C ARG A 503 5.60 54.74 21.20
N VAL A 504 4.81 53.78 21.65
CA VAL A 504 3.35 53.87 21.70
C VAL A 504 2.90 53.84 23.16
N SER A 505 2.01 54.75 23.52
CA SER A 505 1.36 54.82 24.82
C SER A 505 -0.15 54.74 24.67
N GLY A 506 -0.85 54.42 25.76
CA GLY A 506 -2.30 54.40 25.76
C GLY A 506 -2.89 53.84 27.04
N ARG A 507 -4.20 53.58 27.02
CA ARG A 507 -4.94 53.08 28.17
C ARG A 507 -5.96 52.00 27.76
N VAL A 508 -6.06 50.97 28.61
CA VAL A 508 -6.93 49.79 28.46
C VAL A 508 -7.81 49.64 29.69
N GLU A 509 -9.10 49.33 29.51
CA GLU A 509 -10.03 49.00 30.58
C GLU A 509 -10.57 47.58 30.41
N ARG A 510 -10.67 46.84 31.52
CA ARG A 510 -11.53 45.64 31.60
C ARG A 510 -12.98 46.13 31.66
N LEU A 511 -13.81 45.80 30.68
CA LEU A 511 -15.19 46.28 30.61
C LEU A 511 -15.98 45.82 31.85
N GLY A 512 -16.57 46.77 32.59
CA GLY A 512 -17.25 46.53 33.86
C GLY A 512 -16.34 46.37 35.09
N GLY A 513 -15.02 46.41 34.92
CA GLY A 513 -14.07 46.36 36.03
C GLY A 513 -14.09 47.63 36.91
N ALA A 514 -13.76 47.49 38.19
CA ALA A 514 -13.70 48.61 39.12
C ALA A 514 -12.51 49.55 38.83
N PRO A 515 -12.57 50.86 39.18
CA PRO A 515 -11.43 51.76 39.05
C PRO A 515 -10.19 51.22 39.76
N GLY A 516 -9.04 51.19 39.07
CA GLY A 516 -7.79 50.62 39.59
C GLY A 516 -7.63 49.10 39.40
N SER A 517 -8.61 48.41 38.80
CA SER A 517 -8.56 46.96 38.52
C SER A 517 -8.05 46.60 37.11
N HIS A 518 -7.28 47.48 36.45
CA HIS A 518 -6.89 47.32 35.04
C HIS A 518 -5.40 47.03 34.82
N GLY A 519 -4.67 46.67 35.89
CA GLY A 519 -3.25 46.29 35.82
C GLY A 519 -3.00 44.86 35.37
N GLY A 520 -1.80 44.62 34.83
CA GLY A 520 -1.35 43.30 34.39
C GLY A 520 -1.97 42.81 33.08
N ILE A 521 -2.66 43.67 32.32
CA ILE A 521 -3.08 43.38 30.95
C ILE A 521 -1.82 43.38 30.09
N GLN A 522 -1.63 42.33 29.30
CA GLN A 522 -0.48 42.14 28.42
C GLN A 522 -0.69 42.96 27.13
N VAL A 523 0.33 43.71 26.71
CA VAL A 523 0.31 44.51 25.48
C VAL A 523 1.57 44.21 24.66
N GLU A 524 1.37 43.64 23.48
CA GLU A 524 2.42 43.08 22.62
C GLU A 524 2.37 43.71 21.22
N VAL A 525 3.53 43.93 20.61
CA VAL A 525 3.67 44.42 19.23
C VAL A 525 3.76 43.20 18.30
N VAL A 526 2.72 42.95 17.52
CA VAL A 526 2.55 41.73 16.73
C VAL A 526 3.70 41.52 15.74
N GLY A 527 4.29 40.32 15.74
CA GLY A 527 5.44 39.96 14.91
C GLY A 527 6.81 40.39 15.46
N THR A 528 6.89 40.79 16.73
CA THR A 528 8.13 41.24 17.39
C THR A 528 8.17 40.83 18.87
N ASP A 529 9.36 40.91 19.49
CA ASP A 529 9.54 40.65 20.93
C ASP A 529 9.17 41.84 21.84
N TYR A 530 8.68 42.96 21.28
CA TYR A 530 8.35 44.16 22.07
C TYR A 530 7.02 43.98 22.82
N ALA A 531 7.11 43.85 24.15
CA ALA A 531 5.96 43.68 25.03
C ALA A 531 6.02 44.58 26.28
N THR A 532 4.86 44.85 26.88
CA THR A 532 4.71 45.60 28.14
C THR A 532 3.45 45.15 28.88
N GLN A 533 3.24 45.65 30.11
CA GLN A 533 2.01 45.41 30.88
C GLN A 533 1.41 46.71 31.42
N THR A 534 0.08 46.72 31.56
CA THR A 534 -0.63 47.89 32.09
C THR A 534 -0.40 48.11 33.59
N THR A 535 -0.35 49.37 33.99
CA THR A 535 -0.48 49.79 35.39
C THR A 535 -1.91 49.54 35.91
N SER A 536 -2.13 49.61 37.22
CA SER A 536 -3.46 49.46 37.84
C SER A 536 -4.56 50.34 37.23
N GLU A 537 -4.20 51.53 36.74
CA GLU A 537 -5.12 52.46 36.07
C GLU A 537 -5.46 52.07 34.62
N GLY A 538 -4.76 51.08 34.06
CA GLY A 538 -4.91 50.60 32.69
C GLY A 538 -3.87 51.13 31.70
N ARG A 539 -2.89 51.93 32.15
CA ARG A 539 -1.97 52.66 31.26
C ARG A 539 -0.74 51.83 30.89
N PHE A 540 -0.30 51.94 29.63
CA PHE A 540 0.90 51.28 29.12
C PHE A 540 1.78 52.23 28.31
N ILE A 541 3.06 51.89 28.19
CA ILE A 541 4.01 52.43 27.21
C ILE A 541 4.84 51.25 26.70
N VAL A 542 4.98 51.13 25.38
CA VAL A 542 5.79 50.10 24.70
C VAL A 542 6.72 50.77 23.68
N GLN A 543 7.94 50.25 23.52
CA GLN A 543 8.83 50.64 22.43
C GLN A 543 8.39 49.95 21.14
N VAL A 544 8.50 50.63 20.00
CA VAL A 544 8.12 50.10 18.68
C VAL A 544 9.16 50.52 17.63
N PRO A 545 9.36 49.75 16.55
CA PRO A 545 10.11 50.23 15.40
C PRO A 545 9.35 51.38 14.69
N PRO A 546 10.05 52.30 14.02
CA PRO A 546 9.41 53.35 13.22
C PRO A 546 8.66 52.74 12.02
N GLY A 547 7.34 52.94 11.97
CA GLY A 547 6.47 52.25 11.03
C GLY A 547 5.01 52.31 11.46
N ALA A 548 4.13 51.70 10.66
CA ALA A 548 2.80 51.31 11.14
C ALA A 548 2.95 49.97 11.87
N VAL A 549 2.30 49.81 13.01
CA VAL A 549 2.47 48.65 13.90
C VAL A 549 1.13 48.19 14.46
N GLN A 550 0.96 46.89 14.66
CA GLN A 550 -0.23 46.30 15.24
C GLN A 550 0.04 45.94 16.71
N LEU A 551 -0.77 46.44 17.63
CA LEU A 551 -0.75 46.03 19.03
C LEU A 551 -1.80 44.95 19.27
N ARG A 552 -1.44 43.91 20.02
CA ARG A 552 -2.37 42.93 20.59
C ARG A 552 -2.43 43.14 22.10
N LEU A 553 -3.64 43.33 22.61
CA LEU A 553 -3.92 43.60 24.01
C LEU A 553 -4.74 42.43 24.54
N SER A 554 -4.22 41.71 25.54
CA SER A 554 -4.80 40.44 26.00
C SER A 554 -4.71 40.25 27.51
N ASP A 555 -5.65 39.48 28.06
CA ASP A 555 -5.74 39.16 29.48
C ASP A 555 -6.54 37.86 29.68
N ARG A 556 -6.39 37.18 30.82
CA ARG A 556 -7.05 35.89 31.07
C ARG A 556 -8.56 36.06 31.28
N GLY A 557 -9.35 35.32 30.52
CA GLY A 557 -10.82 35.42 30.53
C GLY A 557 -11.37 36.66 29.82
N TYR A 558 -10.55 37.37 29.05
CA TYR A 558 -10.98 38.50 28.23
C TYR A 558 -10.60 38.28 26.77
N SER A 559 -11.55 38.47 25.86
CA SER A 559 -11.28 38.33 24.44
C SER A 559 -10.25 39.38 24.01
N PRO A 560 -9.15 38.99 23.34
CA PRO A 560 -8.09 39.93 22.98
C PRO A 560 -8.61 41.00 22.02
N GLN A 561 -7.98 42.17 22.05
CA GLN A 561 -8.24 43.25 21.10
C GLN A 561 -6.96 43.54 20.33
N GLU A 562 -7.10 43.72 19.01
CA GLU A 562 -5.99 44.08 18.14
C GLU A 562 -6.23 45.47 17.55
N VAL A 563 -5.19 46.30 17.57
CA VAL A 563 -5.23 47.73 17.32
C VAL A 563 -4.17 48.09 16.30
N GLN A 564 -4.60 48.65 15.17
CA GLN A 564 -3.69 49.15 14.14
C GLN A 564 -3.25 50.58 14.47
N ILE A 565 -1.95 50.76 14.69
CA ILE A 565 -1.32 52.06 14.90
C ILE A 565 -0.83 52.60 13.55
N PRO A 566 -1.23 53.82 13.11
CA PRO A 566 -0.76 54.41 11.86
C PRO A 566 0.76 54.69 11.91
N ARG A 567 1.38 54.99 10.76
CA ARG A 567 2.84 55.14 10.65
C ARG A 567 3.41 56.17 11.64
N VAL A 568 4.09 55.69 12.68
CA VAL A 568 4.77 56.50 13.70
C VAL A 568 6.21 56.78 13.25
N ALA A 569 6.64 58.04 13.36
CA ALA A 569 7.99 58.46 12.95
C ALA A 569 9.07 58.07 13.98
N ALA A 570 10.30 57.89 13.51
CA ALA A 570 11.48 57.63 14.34
C ALA A 570 11.66 58.69 15.44
N GLY A 571 11.96 58.24 16.67
CA GLY A 571 12.22 59.15 17.80
C GLY A 571 10.98 59.88 18.36
N THR A 572 9.76 59.47 18.01
CA THR A 572 8.51 60.11 18.48
C THR A 572 7.70 59.19 19.42
N THR A 573 6.68 59.75 20.08
CA THR A 573 5.74 58.98 20.90
C THR A 573 4.30 59.27 20.44
N TRP A 574 3.54 58.21 20.18
CA TRP A 574 2.14 58.28 19.77
C TRP A 574 1.23 57.79 20.92
N ASP A 575 0.12 58.48 21.18
CA ASP A 575 -0.76 58.21 22.33
C ASP A 575 -2.16 57.80 21.88
N HIS A 576 -2.47 56.51 22.03
CA HIS A 576 -3.77 55.95 21.68
C HIS A 576 -4.90 56.57 22.51
N GLU A 577 -4.68 56.91 23.79
CA GLU A 577 -5.73 57.48 24.65
C GLU A 577 -6.16 58.88 24.16
N ALA A 578 -5.22 59.64 23.57
CA ALA A 578 -5.47 60.97 23.02
C ALA A 578 -6.03 60.95 21.59
N GLU A 579 -5.52 60.08 20.71
CA GLU A 579 -5.84 60.08 19.26
C GLU A 579 -7.10 59.26 18.92
N VAL A 580 -7.34 58.14 19.63
CA VAL A 580 -8.41 57.17 19.30
C VAL A 580 -9.32 56.86 20.50
N GLY A 581 -8.78 56.92 21.71
CA GLY A 581 -9.48 56.70 22.98
C GLY A 581 -9.03 55.46 23.75
N VAL A 582 -9.81 55.07 24.75
CA VAL A 582 -9.49 53.96 25.65
C VAL A 582 -9.94 52.62 25.06
N VAL A 583 -9.01 51.67 24.93
CA VAL A 583 -9.31 50.30 24.48
C VAL A 583 -10.08 49.56 25.58
N ARG A 584 -11.11 48.78 25.23
CA ARG A 584 -11.90 48.02 26.21
C ARG A 584 -11.89 46.53 25.91
N LEU A 585 -11.32 45.76 26.82
CA LEU A 585 -11.37 44.30 26.78
C LEU A 585 -12.75 43.83 27.26
N VAL A 586 -13.42 43.00 26.45
CA VAL A 586 -14.71 42.39 26.80
C VAL A 586 -14.44 41.05 27.49
N GLY A 587 -15.06 40.86 28.66
CA GLY A 587 -14.94 39.60 29.40
C GLY A 587 -15.67 38.46 28.69
N GLU A 588 -15.06 37.29 28.65
CA GLU A 588 -15.66 36.11 28.03
C GLU A 588 -16.82 35.59 28.89
N PRO A 589 -17.91 35.11 28.26
CA PRO A 589 -19.06 34.62 29.00
C PRO A 589 -18.70 33.37 29.80
N ALA A 590 -19.20 33.31 31.03
CA ALA A 590 -19.15 32.10 31.83
C ALA A 590 -20.10 31.03 31.26
N SER A 591 -19.83 29.78 31.63
CA SER A 591 -20.69 28.63 31.35
C SER A 591 -20.91 27.79 32.60
N VAL A 592 -22.05 27.10 32.66
CA VAL A 592 -22.41 26.18 33.74
C VAL A 592 -22.86 24.87 33.11
N GLN A 593 -22.27 23.75 33.54
CA GLN A 593 -22.66 22.41 33.10
C GLN A 593 -22.94 21.49 34.29
N GLY A 594 -23.61 20.38 34.05
CA GLY A 594 -23.84 19.35 35.07
C GLY A 594 -24.72 18.20 34.56
N LEU A 595 -25.13 17.34 35.49
CA LEU A 595 -25.91 16.13 35.19
C LEU A 595 -27.19 16.08 36.04
N VAL A 596 -28.36 16.20 35.41
CA VAL A 596 -29.66 15.94 36.03
C VAL A 596 -29.94 14.44 36.02
N THR A 597 -30.39 13.91 37.15
CA THR A 597 -30.76 12.50 37.29
C THR A 597 -32.01 12.37 38.17
N LEU A 598 -32.79 11.31 37.97
CA LEU A 598 -34.04 11.08 38.69
C LEU A 598 -33.85 9.94 39.70
N SER A 599 -34.34 10.14 40.93
CA SER A 599 -34.21 9.16 42.04
C SER A 599 -34.96 7.84 41.81
N ARG A 600 -36.01 7.85 40.97
CA ARG A 600 -36.74 6.70 40.43
C ARG A 600 -37.19 7.04 39.00
N LEU A 601 -37.69 6.05 38.25
CA LEU A 601 -38.24 6.21 36.89
C LEU A 601 -37.33 7.02 35.93
N SER A 602 -36.03 6.76 35.96
CA SER A 602 -35.03 7.43 35.14
C SER A 602 -35.04 6.92 33.68
N THR A 603 -36.10 7.24 32.93
CA THR A 603 -36.12 7.08 31.46
C THR A 603 -35.55 8.33 30.78
N PRO A 604 -34.83 8.21 29.64
CA PRO A 604 -34.25 9.36 28.95
C PRO A 604 -35.26 10.47 28.64
N GLU A 605 -36.47 10.10 28.20
CA GLU A 605 -37.55 11.06 27.94
C GLU A 605 -37.97 11.85 29.19
N ARG A 606 -38.00 11.24 30.37
CA ARG A 606 -38.33 11.95 31.61
C ARG A 606 -37.23 12.91 32.03
N VAL A 607 -35.98 12.54 31.80
CA VAL A 607 -34.82 13.42 32.08
C VAL A 607 -34.82 14.62 31.13
N GLN A 608 -35.10 14.43 29.84
CA GLN A 608 -35.25 15.50 28.84
C GLN A 608 -36.45 16.43 29.11
N ARG A 609 -37.49 15.96 29.82
CA ARG A 609 -38.64 16.77 30.25
C ARG A 609 -38.35 17.65 31.47
N ALA A 610 -37.21 17.47 32.14
CA ALA A 610 -36.74 18.42 33.15
C ALA A 610 -36.27 19.73 32.51
N THR A 611 -36.33 20.83 33.26
CA THR A 611 -35.80 22.13 32.83
C THR A 611 -34.73 22.62 33.80
N VAL A 612 -33.69 23.24 33.27
CA VAL A 612 -32.56 23.77 34.03
C VAL A 612 -32.43 25.25 33.71
N THR A 613 -32.62 26.12 34.70
CA THR A 613 -32.69 27.57 34.51
C THR A 613 -31.79 28.29 35.51
N ALA A 614 -30.82 29.07 35.02
CA ALA A 614 -30.04 30.00 35.81
C ALA A 614 -30.69 31.39 35.77
N THR A 615 -30.95 31.98 36.95
CA THR A 615 -31.50 33.34 37.10
C THR A 615 -30.49 34.25 37.82
N PRO A 616 -30.16 35.44 37.29
CA PRO A 616 -29.14 36.31 37.89
C PRO A 616 -29.70 37.08 39.09
N LEU A 617 -28.99 37.03 40.23
CA LEU A 617 -29.44 37.70 41.47
C LEU A 617 -29.43 39.23 41.38
N ALA A 618 -28.63 39.79 40.47
CA ALA A 618 -28.60 41.23 40.19
C ALA A 618 -29.81 41.74 39.37
N GLY A 619 -30.66 40.84 38.87
CA GLY A 619 -31.75 41.15 37.95
C GLY A 619 -31.30 41.12 36.48
N GLY A 620 -32.05 40.38 35.67
CA GLY A 620 -31.77 40.13 34.25
C GLY A 620 -32.68 39.05 33.68
N ALA A 621 -32.52 38.70 32.41
CA ALA A 621 -33.23 37.57 31.84
C ALA A 621 -32.66 36.25 32.39
N PRO A 622 -33.51 35.27 32.77
CA PRO A 622 -33.05 33.92 33.07
C PRO A 622 -32.56 33.24 31.79
N VAL A 623 -31.54 32.39 31.92
CA VAL A 623 -30.98 31.57 30.84
C VAL A 623 -31.25 30.11 31.19
N GLY A 624 -31.89 29.37 30.30
CA GLY A 624 -32.31 27.99 30.58
C GLY A 624 -32.19 27.06 29.38
N THR A 625 -32.17 25.76 29.68
CA THR A 625 -32.09 24.66 28.73
C THR A 625 -32.80 23.42 29.29
N ASN A 626 -33.01 22.40 28.46
CA ASN A 626 -33.38 21.07 28.90
C ASN A 626 -32.14 20.14 28.87
N PRO A 627 -32.06 19.11 29.73
CA PRO A 627 -31.01 18.09 29.65
C PRO A 627 -31.11 17.22 28.38
N ASP A 628 -30.01 16.57 28.01
CA ASP A 628 -29.97 15.53 26.96
C ASP A 628 -30.54 14.17 27.45
N ALA A 629 -30.43 13.13 26.62
CA ALA A 629 -30.92 11.77 26.93
C ALA A 629 -30.21 11.15 28.16
N GLU A 630 -28.93 11.48 28.36
CA GLU A 630 -28.11 11.06 29.47
C GLU A 630 -28.26 11.97 30.71
N GLY A 631 -28.95 13.11 30.56
CA GLY A 631 -29.21 14.09 31.60
C GLY A 631 -28.18 15.20 31.71
N ARG A 632 -27.23 15.33 30.77
CA ARG A 632 -26.27 16.43 30.77
C ARG A 632 -26.95 17.72 30.33
N PHE A 633 -26.53 18.84 30.89
CA PHE A 633 -26.95 20.16 30.45
C PHE A 633 -25.76 21.11 30.38
N GLY A 634 -25.88 22.13 29.51
CA GLY A 634 -24.93 23.24 29.41
C GLY A 634 -25.68 24.55 29.24
N LEU A 635 -25.36 25.53 30.08
CA LEU A 635 -25.78 26.92 29.98
C LEU A 635 -24.57 27.77 29.61
N VAL A 636 -24.66 28.53 28.52
CA VAL A 636 -23.58 29.38 27.99
C VAL A 636 -24.05 30.82 27.83
N GLY A 637 -23.13 31.77 27.73
CA GLY A 637 -23.47 33.20 27.63
C GLY A 637 -23.76 33.88 28.98
N LEU A 638 -23.37 33.26 30.10
CA LEU A 638 -23.67 33.77 31.43
C LEU A 638 -22.71 34.90 31.81
N ALA A 639 -23.24 36.00 32.35
CA ALA A 639 -22.43 37.08 32.90
C ALA A 639 -21.83 36.69 34.27
N ALA A 640 -20.60 37.15 34.56
CA ALA A 640 -19.99 36.98 35.87
C ALA A 640 -20.82 37.67 36.99
N GLY A 641 -20.91 37.02 38.15
CA GLY A 641 -21.76 37.45 39.26
C GLY A 641 -22.42 36.29 40.00
N ASP A 642 -23.36 36.61 40.90
CA ASP A 642 -24.13 35.61 41.66
C ASP A 642 -25.44 35.25 40.93
N TRP A 643 -25.76 33.95 40.87
CA TRP A 643 -26.92 33.38 40.17
C TRP A 643 -27.63 32.34 41.07
N ILE A 644 -28.88 32.01 40.76
CA ILE A 644 -29.57 30.82 41.27
C ILE A 644 -29.83 29.88 40.11
N LEU A 645 -29.32 28.65 40.19
CA LEU A 645 -29.66 27.55 39.30
C LEU A 645 -30.86 26.80 39.88
N ARG A 646 -31.99 26.79 39.16
CA ARG A 646 -33.15 25.94 39.44
C ARG A 646 -33.16 24.76 38.48
N VAL A 647 -33.35 23.56 39.01
CA VAL A 647 -33.65 22.34 38.26
C VAL A 647 -35.07 21.90 38.64
N ASP A 648 -35.92 21.71 37.64
CA ASP A 648 -37.36 21.49 37.80
C ASP A 648 -37.81 20.33 36.90
N GLY A 649 -38.84 19.58 37.31
CA GLY A 649 -39.25 18.38 36.57
C GLY A 649 -40.62 17.87 37.01
N VAL A 650 -41.50 17.62 36.04
CA VAL A 650 -42.90 17.21 36.28
C VAL A 650 -42.94 15.95 37.14
N GLY A 651 -43.60 16.02 38.30
CA GLY A 651 -43.70 14.90 39.24
C GLY A 651 -42.53 14.76 40.23
N TYR A 652 -41.59 15.70 40.26
CA TYR A 652 -40.41 15.72 41.16
C TYR A 652 -40.34 17.02 41.96
N ASP A 653 -39.75 16.96 43.15
CA ASP A 653 -39.52 18.17 43.95
C ASP A 653 -38.34 18.99 43.35
N PRO A 654 -38.53 20.28 43.03
CA PRO A 654 -37.52 21.10 42.37
C PRO A 654 -36.36 21.48 43.30
N ILE A 655 -35.16 21.64 42.74
CA ILE A 655 -33.93 21.95 43.46
C ILE A 655 -33.39 23.31 43.02
N GLU A 656 -33.06 24.17 44.00
CA GLU A 656 -32.38 25.44 43.77
C GLU A 656 -30.99 25.43 44.42
N ARG A 657 -29.97 25.89 43.67
CA ARG A 657 -28.59 26.03 44.14
C ARG A 657 -28.06 27.44 43.81
N PRO A 658 -27.49 28.19 44.77
CA PRO A 658 -26.78 29.43 44.46
C PRO A 658 -25.45 29.11 43.77
N LEU A 659 -25.13 29.84 42.72
CA LEU A 659 -23.86 29.79 41.98
C LEU A 659 -23.18 31.16 42.03
N ARG A 660 -21.86 31.18 41.90
CA ARG A 660 -21.06 32.38 41.71
C ARG A 660 -20.09 32.16 40.56
N LEU A 661 -20.20 32.99 39.52
CA LEU A 661 -19.48 32.82 38.27
C LEU A 661 -18.44 33.92 38.10
N GLU A 662 -17.24 33.54 37.69
CA GLU A 662 -16.15 34.45 37.30
C GLU A 662 -16.07 34.58 35.77
N VAL A 663 -15.34 35.58 35.27
CA VAL A 663 -15.26 35.87 33.83
C VAL A 663 -14.57 34.72 33.10
N GLY A 664 -15.15 34.22 32.01
CA GLY A 664 -14.66 33.06 31.25
C GLY A 664 -14.71 31.72 32.00
N ALA A 665 -15.30 31.64 33.19
CA ALA A 665 -15.29 30.41 33.99
C ALA A 665 -16.30 29.37 33.46
N GLY A 666 -15.84 28.13 33.26
CA GLY A 666 -16.69 26.96 33.12
C GLY A 666 -16.89 26.27 34.47
N LEU A 667 -18.11 26.30 35.01
CA LEU A 667 -18.45 25.70 36.30
C LEU A 667 -19.25 24.41 36.12
N ASP A 668 -18.66 23.28 36.49
CA ASP A 668 -19.39 22.02 36.62
C ASP A 668 -20.05 21.94 38.00
N VAL A 669 -21.38 21.80 38.06
CA VAL A 669 -22.15 21.66 39.31
C VAL A 669 -22.35 20.18 39.72
N GLY A 670 -21.79 19.26 38.95
CA GLY A 670 -21.87 17.82 39.14
C GLY A 670 -23.29 17.28 38.99
N GLN A 671 -23.56 16.19 39.71
CA GLN A 671 -24.87 15.54 39.70
C GLN A 671 -25.89 16.31 40.56
N VAL A 672 -27.07 16.52 39.98
CA VAL A 672 -28.30 16.96 40.64
C VAL A 672 -29.30 15.82 40.56
N VAL A 673 -29.68 15.27 41.72
CA VAL A 673 -30.65 14.16 41.81
C VAL A 673 -32.00 14.73 42.24
N LEU A 674 -33.01 14.68 41.37
CA LEU A 674 -34.37 15.08 41.71
C LEU A 674 -35.09 13.98 42.50
N ALA A 675 -35.73 14.36 43.61
CA ALA A 675 -36.57 13.48 44.42
C ALA A 675 -37.96 13.33 43.78
N HIS A 676 -38.43 12.10 43.55
CA HIS A 676 -39.77 11.88 42.99
C HIS A 676 -40.83 12.24 44.04
N GLY A 677 -41.82 13.07 43.67
CA GLY A 677 -42.80 13.66 44.57
C GLY A 677 -43.66 12.67 45.36
N ALA A 678 -43.66 11.38 45.00
CA ALA A 678 -44.26 10.30 45.79
C ALA A 678 -43.54 10.04 47.14
N GLU A 679 -42.30 10.51 47.30
CA GLU A 679 -41.51 10.45 48.55
C GLU A 679 -41.43 11.81 49.27
N GLY A 680 -41.84 12.88 48.59
CA GLY A 680 -41.77 14.27 49.04
C GLY A 680 -43.01 14.74 49.82
N PRO A 681 -43.05 16.03 50.21
CA PRO A 681 -44.21 16.64 50.86
C PRO A 681 -45.44 16.74 49.94
N ASN A 682 -45.27 16.52 48.63
CA ASN A 682 -46.31 16.60 47.61
C ASN A 682 -47.04 15.27 47.33
N ALA A 683 -46.69 14.20 48.04
CA ALA A 683 -47.28 12.87 47.85
C ALA A 683 -48.79 12.83 48.21
N GLY A 684 -49.60 12.24 47.33
CA GLY A 684 -50.99 11.86 47.60
C GLY A 684 -51.14 10.36 47.88
N LEU A 685 -52.26 9.99 48.51
CA LEU A 685 -52.67 8.59 48.67
C LEU A 685 -53.64 8.20 47.54
N PHE A 686 -53.35 7.09 46.87
CA PHE A 686 -54.12 6.51 45.78
C PHE A 686 -54.66 5.15 46.24
N ALA A 687 -55.98 4.99 46.30
CA ALA A 687 -56.63 3.79 46.83
C ALA A 687 -57.76 3.32 45.90
N GLY A 688 -58.10 2.03 45.97
CA GLY A 688 -59.16 1.44 45.17
C GLY A 688 -59.57 0.03 45.64
N ARG A 689 -60.52 -0.59 44.93
CA ARG A 689 -61.00 -1.96 45.20
C ARG A 689 -61.19 -2.73 43.89
N VAL A 690 -60.73 -3.98 43.85
CA VAL A 690 -60.97 -4.94 42.76
C VAL A 690 -61.99 -5.99 43.22
N GLN A 691 -62.90 -6.41 42.34
CA GLN A 691 -63.87 -7.48 42.60
C GLN A 691 -63.66 -8.65 41.64
N VAL A 692 -64.07 -9.85 42.06
CA VAL A 692 -63.93 -11.10 41.30
C VAL A 692 -65.30 -11.77 41.18
N ALA A 693 -65.72 -12.09 39.94
CA ALA A 693 -67.11 -12.38 39.59
C ALA A 693 -67.70 -13.67 40.20
N ASP A 694 -66.88 -14.60 40.67
CA ASP A 694 -67.30 -15.82 41.38
C ASP A 694 -67.70 -15.58 42.84
N GLY A 695 -67.45 -14.38 43.38
CA GLY A 695 -67.81 -13.96 44.73
C GLY A 695 -67.07 -14.68 45.85
N ARG A 696 -65.88 -15.25 45.60
CA ARG A 696 -65.09 -15.96 46.63
C ARG A 696 -63.61 -15.58 46.62
N ASP A 697 -63.25 -14.77 47.61
CA ASP A 697 -61.91 -14.28 47.94
C ASP A 697 -61.33 -13.29 46.92
N HIS A 698 -61.33 -12.01 47.30
CA HIS A 698 -60.78 -10.92 46.50
C HIS A 698 -59.32 -10.60 46.84
N ALA A 699 -58.69 -11.33 47.77
CA ALA A 699 -57.29 -11.11 48.13
C ALA A 699 -56.32 -11.59 47.03
N GLY A 700 -55.12 -11.03 47.03
CA GLY A 700 -54.01 -11.54 46.22
C GLY A 700 -54.09 -11.24 44.72
N THR A 701 -55.02 -10.39 44.28
CA THR A 701 -54.91 -9.78 42.94
C THR A 701 -53.74 -8.80 42.98
N VAL A 702 -52.82 -8.94 42.04
CA VAL A 702 -51.70 -8.02 41.86
C VAL A 702 -52.23 -6.76 41.19
N VAL A 703 -51.95 -5.61 41.79
CA VAL A 703 -52.31 -4.28 41.29
C VAL A 703 -51.01 -3.55 40.98
N ARG A 704 -50.82 -3.21 39.71
CA ARG A 704 -49.63 -2.54 39.19
C ARG A 704 -50.01 -1.13 38.78
N LEU A 705 -49.26 -0.15 39.27
CA LEU A 705 -49.46 1.25 38.94
C LEU A 705 -48.23 1.74 38.17
N ALA A 706 -48.46 2.12 36.91
CA ALA A 706 -47.46 2.71 36.04
C ALA A 706 -47.85 4.16 35.75
N VAL A 707 -46.90 4.98 35.31
CA VAL A 707 -47.21 6.34 34.84
C VAL A 707 -47.67 6.27 33.39
N ALA A 708 -48.63 7.09 32.99
CA ALA A 708 -49.26 7.00 31.67
C ALA A 708 -48.25 7.32 30.54
N GLY A 709 -47.72 6.26 29.92
CA GLY A 709 -46.66 6.31 28.90
C GLY A 709 -45.34 5.63 29.30
N ASP A 710 -45.18 5.19 30.55
CA ASP A 710 -44.06 4.35 31.00
C ASP A 710 -44.54 2.89 31.16
N ASP A 711 -43.87 1.92 30.51
CA ASP A 711 -44.25 0.49 30.59
C ASP A 711 -43.95 -0.18 31.95
N LEU A 712 -43.05 0.40 32.74
CA LEU A 712 -42.61 -0.16 34.02
C LEU A 712 -43.46 0.37 35.19
N PRO A 713 -44.12 -0.50 35.97
CA PRO A 713 -44.91 -0.07 37.12
C PRO A 713 -44.00 0.40 38.26
N PHE A 714 -44.20 1.64 38.70
CA PHE A 714 -43.43 2.24 39.81
C PHE A 714 -43.89 1.72 41.19
N ALA A 715 -45.11 1.19 41.26
CA ALA A 715 -45.66 0.52 42.42
C ALA A 715 -46.34 -0.80 42.01
N THR A 716 -46.23 -1.81 42.87
CA THR A 716 -46.99 -3.06 42.76
C THR A 716 -47.44 -3.46 44.17
N VAL A 717 -48.73 -3.70 44.35
CA VAL A 717 -49.35 -4.07 45.63
C VAL A 717 -50.32 -5.22 45.43
N LEU A 718 -50.70 -5.91 46.51
CA LEU A 718 -51.71 -6.98 46.49
C LEU A 718 -53.01 -6.46 47.09
N THR A 719 -54.15 -6.93 46.59
CA THR A 719 -55.45 -6.66 47.20
C THR A 719 -55.65 -7.42 48.52
N ASP A 720 -56.38 -6.80 49.45
CA ASP A 720 -56.89 -7.47 50.66
C ASP A 720 -58.11 -8.38 50.37
N VAL A 721 -58.59 -9.11 51.39
CA VAL A 721 -59.75 -10.02 51.29
C VAL A 721 -61.06 -9.35 50.88
N GLU A 722 -61.16 -8.04 51.01
CA GLU A 722 -62.27 -7.20 50.57
C GLU A 722 -62.01 -6.55 49.18
N GLY A 723 -60.87 -6.84 48.58
CA GLY A 723 -60.42 -6.35 47.27
C GLY A 723 -59.65 -5.04 47.30
N ARG A 724 -59.41 -4.42 48.48
CA ARG A 724 -58.81 -3.07 48.58
C ARG A 724 -57.31 -3.05 48.35
N PHE A 725 -56.80 -1.92 47.85
CA PHE A 725 -55.37 -1.62 47.75
C PHE A 725 -55.08 -0.12 48.01
N GLU A 726 -53.85 0.20 48.41
CA GLU A 726 -53.35 1.57 48.65
C GLU A 726 -51.92 1.76 48.12
N VAL A 727 -51.62 2.92 47.53
CA VAL A 727 -50.31 3.32 46.97
C VAL A 727 -50.08 4.81 47.25
N ARG A 728 -48.83 5.26 47.41
CA ARG A 728 -48.48 6.70 47.42
C ARG A 728 -47.87 7.13 46.10
N ALA A 729 -48.28 8.30 45.60
CA ALA A 729 -47.95 8.77 44.25
C ALA A 729 -47.91 10.31 44.18
N SER A 730 -47.31 10.87 43.14
CA SER A 730 -47.35 12.33 42.89
C SER A 730 -48.70 12.76 42.31
N ARG A 731 -49.23 13.92 42.72
CA ARG A 731 -50.53 14.44 42.26
C ARG A 731 -50.48 15.06 40.85
N GLU A 732 -49.28 15.31 40.32
CA GLU A 732 -49.07 16.04 39.06
C GLU A 732 -48.93 15.12 37.83
N GLU A 733 -48.73 13.82 38.05
CA GLU A 733 -48.63 12.82 36.97
C GLU A 733 -49.99 12.11 36.73
N ARG A 734 -50.15 11.50 35.55
CA ARG A 734 -51.27 10.60 35.23
C ARG A 734 -50.80 9.16 35.32
N TYR A 735 -51.69 8.23 35.67
CA TYR A 735 -51.32 6.83 35.90
C TYR A 735 -52.17 5.86 35.07
N THR A 736 -51.56 4.74 34.72
CA THR A 736 -52.24 3.57 34.13
C THR A 736 -52.29 2.48 35.19
N LEU A 737 -53.48 1.89 35.36
CA LEU A 737 -53.70 0.78 36.27
C LEU A 737 -53.72 -0.53 35.47
N THR A 738 -52.83 -1.46 35.81
CA THR A 738 -52.90 -2.85 35.33
C THR A 738 -53.16 -3.78 36.52
N LEU A 739 -53.93 -4.83 36.26
CA LEU A 739 -54.25 -5.88 37.22
C LEU A 739 -53.65 -7.20 36.72
N GLU A 740 -53.37 -8.13 37.63
CA GLU A 740 -52.86 -9.47 37.31
C GLU A 740 -53.32 -10.48 38.38
N ARG A 741 -53.86 -11.63 37.98
CA ARG A 741 -54.33 -12.70 38.86
C ARG A 741 -54.38 -14.03 38.11
N ASP A 742 -53.70 -15.04 38.63
CA ASP A 742 -53.65 -16.38 38.03
C ASP A 742 -55.07 -16.94 37.78
N GLY A 743 -55.35 -17.32 36.53
CA GLY A 743 -56.65 -17.88 36.11
C GLY A 743 -57.72 -16.86 35.71
N TYR A 744 -57.40 -15.57 35.61
CA TYR A 744 -58.28 -14.50 35.14
C TYR A 744 -57.53 -13.69 34.04
N ALA A 745 -58.14 -12.90 33.15
CA ALA A 745 -59.53 -12.43 33.06
C ALA A 745 -59.58 -10.97 33.54
N ILE A 746 -58.88 -10.14 32.75
CA ILE A 746 -58.57 -8.75 33.00
C ILE A 746 -58.76 -8.05 31.67
N PRO A 747 -59.68 -7.09 31.61
CA PRO A 747 -59.93 -6.08 29.99
C PRO A 747 -58.67 -5.28 29.56
N GLU A 748 -58.78 -4.40 28.55
CA GLU A 748 -57.73 -3.41 28.27
C GLU A 748 -57.61 -2.39 29.42
N ALA A 749 -56.38 -1.93 29.68
CA ALA A 749 -56.06 -1.10 30.84
C ALA A 749 -56.69 0.31 30.75
N ALA A 750 -57.38 0.71 31.82
CA ALA A 750 -57.97 2.04 31.92
C ALA A 750 -56.89 3.10 32.27
N ALA A 751 -56.67 4.06 31.38
CA ALA A 751 -55.87 5.25 31.69
C ALA A 751 -56.66 6.17 32.63
N LEU A 752 -56.11 6.42 33.83
CA LEU A 752 -56.80 7.16 34.88
C LEU A 752 -56.44 8.65 34.85
N GLY A 753 -57.48 9.48 34.87
CA GLY A 753 -57.38 10.94 34.78
C GLY A 753 -56.94 11.62 36.09
N SER A 754 -56.97 12.96 36.09
CA SER A 754 -56.69 13.75 37.28
C SER A 754 -57.92 13.80 38.20
N PHE A 755 -57.89 13.04 39.30
CA PHE A 755 -58.92 13.05 40.34
C PHE A 755 -58.62 14.10 41.42
N ALA A 756 -59.62 14.41 42.25
CA ALA A 756 -59.41 15.16 43.49
C ALA A 756 -58.80 14.24 44.55
N TRP A 757 -57.66 14.63 45.12
CA TRP A 757 -56.96 13.89 46.18
C TRP A 757 -57.37 14.42 47.56
N ASP A 758 -57.41 13.55 48.57
CA ASP A 758 -57.74 13.80 49.99
C ASP A 758 -59.24 13.92 50.37
N ASP A 759 -60.07 12.99 49.89
CA ASP A 759 -61.33 12.58 50.57
C ASP A 759 -61.44 11.04 50.49
N ASP A 760 -62.24 10.40 51.36
CA ASP A 760 -62.51 8.94 51.32
C ASP A 760 -63.38 8.57 50.10
N ILE A 761 -62.76 8.23 48.97
CA ILE A 761 -63.48 7.88 47.73
C ILE A 761 -63.91 6.41 47.73
N ASP A 762 -65.11 6.14 48.25
CA ASP A 762 -65.87 4.93 47.90
C ASP A 762 -66.33 5.03 46.43
N LEU A 763 -65.63 4.33 45.52
CA LEU A 763 -65.97 4.25 44.10
C LEU A 763 -67.24 3.39 43.87
N PHE A 764 -68.40 4.03 43.95
CA PHE A 764 -69.68 3.43 43.52
C PHE A 764 -69.95 3.68 42.03
N LEU A 765 -70.29 2.61 41.31
CA LEU A 765 -70.89 2.64 39.98
C LEU A 765 -72.30 2.06 40.05
N ASP A 766 -73.30 2.85 39.66
CA ASP A 766 -74.71 2.44 39.56
C ASP A 766 -74.95 1.81 38.15
N PRO A 767 -75.86 0.84 37.95
CA PRO A 767 -75.60 -0.27 37.02
C PRO A 767 -75.78 -0.01 35.52
N ASP A 768 -76.30 1.15 35.11
CA ASP A 768 -76.76 1.41 33.73
C ASP A 768 -75.83 2.39 32.97
N GLY A 769 -74.54 2.07 32.80
CA GLY A 769 -73.67 2.92 31.98
C GLY A 769 -72.16 2.63 31.92
N ALA A 770 -71.76 1.58 31.18
CA ALA A 770 -70.40 1.40 30.62
C ALA A 770 -69.22 1.38 31.63
N GLY A 771 -69.14 0.29 32.42
CA GLY A 771 -67.88 -0.25 32.95
C GLY A 771 -67.62 -1.64 32.36
N LEU A 772 -66.36 -2.10 32.32
CA LEU A 772 -65.99 -3.36 31.66
C LEU A 772 -65.96 -4.53 32.64
N ASP A 773 -66.76 -5.57 32.39
CA ASP A 773 -66.51 -6.93 32.86
C ASP A 773 -65.49 -7.59 31.91
N LEU A 774 -64.40 -8.19 32.44
CA LEU A 774 -63.55 -9.13 31.66
C LEU A 774 -63.63 -10.52 32.32
N VAL A 775 -63.89 -11.56 31.52
CA VAL A 775 -64.01 -12.97 31.93
C VAL A 775 -63.06 -13.81 31.08
N LEU A 776 -62.35 -14.77 31.67
CA LEU A 776 -61.42 -15.63 30.92
C LEU A 776 -62.14 -16.80 30.27
N ASP A 777 -61.78 -17.08 29.02
CA ASP A 777 -61.72 -18.45 28.51
C ASP A 777 -60.69 -18.51 27.35
N ALA A 778 -59.94 -19.61 27.25
CA ALA A 778 -58.82 -19.72 26.31
C ALA A 778 -58.57 -21.15 25.81
N GLN A 779 -58.05 -21.28 24.57
CA GLN A 779 -57.65 -22.52 23.89
C GLN A 779 -56.51 -22.21 22.86
N PRO A 780 -55.82 -23.20 22.25
CA PRO A 780 -54.70 -22.97 21.31
C PRO A 780 -55.03 -23.20 19.81
N VAL A 781 -54.09 -22.87 18.91
CA VAL A 781 -54.03 -23.12 17.45
C VAL A 781 -52.55 -23.41 17.05
N ALA A 782 -52.23 -23.80 15.81
CA ALA A 782 -50.87 -24.07 15.29
C ALA A 782 -50.52 -23.21 14.05
N GLY A 783 -49.23 -23.12 13.66
CA GLY A 783 -48.77 -22.13 12.65
C GLY A 783 -47.47 -22.45 11.89
N ARG A 784 -46.86 -21.42 11.29
CA ARG A 784 -45.75 -21.52 10.31
C ARG A 784 -44.89 -20.24 10.26
N VAL A 785 -43.60 -20.39 9.92
CA VAL A 785 -42.67 -19.30 9.60
C VAL A 785 -42.25 -19.37 8.13
N GLU A 786 -42.15 -18.22 7.46
CA GLU A 786 -41.57 -18.06 6.12
C GLU A 786 -40.42 -17.03 6.16
N VAL A 787 -39.22 -17.40 5.71
CA VAL A 787 -38.00 -16.58 5.82
C VAL A 787 -37.35 -16.42 4.46
N THR A 788 -37.22 -15.19 3.97
CA THR A 788 -36.38 -14.87 2.80
C THR A 788 -35.02 -14.35 3.28
N VAL A 789 -33.93 -14.87 2.70
CA VAL A 789 -32.57 -14.45 3.06
C VAL A 789 -31.98 -13.50 2.02
N ALA A 790 -31.28 -12.47 2.48
CA ALA A 790 -30.32 -11.72 1.68
C ALA A 790 -28.89 -12.01 2.15
N VAL A 791 -27.99 -12.37 1.23
CA VAL A 791 -26.55 -12.45 1.48
C VAL A 791 -25.88 -11.28 0.75
N GLU A 792 -25.28 -10.39 1.52
CA GLU A 792 -24.55 -9.20 1.06
C GLU A 792 -23.05 -9.32 1.40
N PRO A 793 -22.14 -8.66 0.65
CA PRO A 793 -22.36 -7.70 -0.44
C PRO A 793 -22.72 -8.30 -1.80
N PRO A 794 -23.29 -7.50 -2.73
CA PRO A 794 -23.85 -8.00 -3.99
C PRO A 794 -22.84 -8.30 -5.11
N TRP A 795 -21.53 -8.28 -4.85
CA TRP A 795 -20.49 -8.71 -5.81
C TRP A 795 -20.14 -10.20 -5.70
N ILE A 796 -20.41 -10.86 -4.57
CA ILE A 796 -20.14 -12.30 -4.37
C ILE A 796 -20.76 -13.11 -5.52
N PRO A 797 -20.08 -14.10 -6.14
CA PRO A 797 -20.66 -14.90 -7.21
C PRO A 797 -22.02 -15.50 -6.82
N VAL A 798 -23.06 -15.36 -7.65
CA VAL A 798 -24.45 -15.70 -7.28
C VAL A 798 -24.62 -17.16 -6.86
N ALA A 799 -23.91 -18.09 -7.53
CA ALA A 799 -23.87 -19.51 -7.17
C ALA A 799 -23.32 -19.77 -5.75
N GLN A 800 -22.54 -18.83 -5.21
CA GLN A 800 -21.93 -18.88 -3.88
C GLN A 800 -22.68 -18.02 -2.84
N ARG A 801 -23.93 -17.58 -3.10
CA ARG A 801 -24.77 -16.82 -2.14
C ARG A 801 -25.84 -17.68 -1.47
N THR A 802 -25.40 -18.62 -0.63
CA THR A 802 -26.27 -19.48 0.20
C THR A 802 -26.14 -19.15 1.68
N ALA A 803 -27.13 -19.51 2.49
CA ALA A 803 -27.14 -19.37 3.95
C ALA A 803 -27.97 -20.47 4.62
N THR A 804 -27.73 -20.73 5.90
CA THR A 804 -28.52 -21.67 6.72
C THR A 804 -29.53 -20.92 7.57
N VAL A 805 -30.81 -21.27 7.45
CA VAL A 805 -31.93 -20.79 8.26
C VAL A 805 -32.30 -21.88 9.26
N GLU A 806 -32.37 -21.54 10.54
CA GLU A 806 -32.78 -22.40 11.65
C GLU A 806 -33.93 -21.75 12.42
N VAL A 807 -34.90 -22.55 12.89
CA VAL A 807 -36.00 -22.09 13.75
C VAL A 807 -36.07 -22.97 14.99
N ARG A 808 -35.96 -22.37 16.18
CA ARG A 808 -36.09 -23.06 17.48
C ARG A 808 -37.19 -22.47 18.35
N GLY A 809 -37.88 -23.31 19.12
CA GLY A 809 -38.89 -22.86 20.10
C GLY A 809 -38.25 -22.33 21.39
N VAL A 810 -38.81 -21.25 21.95
CA VAL A 810 -38.32 -20.65 23.21
C VAL A 810 -39.02 -21.24 24.43
N ASP A 811 -40.35 -21.27 24.39
CA ASP A 811 -41.22 -21.60 25.55
C ASP A 811 -42.00 -22.92 25.39
N ALA A 812 -41.79 -23.64 24.28
CA ALA A 812 -42.50 -24.87 23.93
C ALA A 812 -41.54 -26.05 23.76
N ALA A 813 -42.05 -27.29 23.89
CA ALA A 813 -41.32 -28.48 23.50
C ALA A 813 -41.14 -28.49 21.98
N ALA A 814 -39.94 -28.10 21.53
CA ALA A 814 -39.67 -27.76 20.14
C ALA A 814 -39.36 -28.97 19.26
N ASP A 815 -39.91 -28.97 18.05
CA ASP A 815 -39.25 -29.53 16.87
C ASP A 815 -38.35 -28.41 16.29
N ASP A 816 -37.04 -28.66 16.17
CA ASP A 816 -36.12 -27.75 15.48
C ASP A 816 -36.06 -28.13 13.98
N ASP A 817 -36.28 -27.16 13.07
CA ASP A 817 -36.17 -27.34 11.61
C ASP A 817 -35.11 -26.37 11.06
N THR A 818 -34.28 -26.87 10.14
CA THR A 818 -33.08 -26.19 9.63
C THR A 818 -32.91 -26.46 8.14
N ARG A 819 -32.73 -25.42 7.32
CA ARG A 819 -32.57 -25.53 5.86
C ARG A 819 -31.54 -24.55 5.31
N VAL A 820 -30.84 -24.99 4.28
CA VAL A 820 -30.00 -24.12 3.44
C VAL A 820 -30.86 -23.55 2.30
N VAL A 821 -30.70 -22.26 2.02
CA VAL A 821 -31.37 -21.53 0.92
C VAL A 821 -30.42 -20.55 0.24
N GLY A 822 -30.69 -20.22 -1.03
CA GLY A 822 -30.03 -19.15 -1.75
C GLY A 822 -30.59 -17.75 -1.44
N THR A 823 -29.82 -16.71 -1.73
CA THR A 823 -30.29 -15.31 -1.68
C THR A 823 -31.55 -15.12 -2.53
N GLY A 824 -32.60 -14.56 -1.91
CA GLY A 824 -33.90 -14.32 -2.54
C GLY A 824 -34.85 -15.53 -2.54
N GLU A 825 -34.41 -16.72 -2.11
CA GLU A 825 -35.29 -17.86 -1.88
C GLU A 825 -35.97 -17.77 -0.50
N THR A 826 -37.17 -18.37 -0.38
CA THR A 826 -37.95 -18.37 0.87
C THR A 826 -37.97 -19.77 1.51
N ALA A 827 -37.32 -19.91 2.66
CA ALA A 827 -37.49 -21.09 3.52
C ALA A 827 -38.88 -21.06 4.17
N SER A 828 -39.61 -22.18 4.19
CA SER A 828 -40.93 -22.30 4.82
C SER A 828 -40.94 -23.46 5.82
N LEU A 829 -40.98 -23.13 7.11
CA LEU A 829 -40.81 -24.05 8.23
C LEU A 829 -42.10 -24.08 9.08
N ALA A 830 -42.55 -25.27 9.49
CA ALA A 830 -43.79 -25.43 10.24
C ALA A 830 -43.52 -25.46 11.75
N VAL A 831 -44.44 -24.96 12.58
CA VAL A 831 -44.29 -24.99 14.04
C VAL A 831 -45.53 -25.53 14.75
N ALA A 832 -45.32 -26.36 15.78
CA ALA A 832 -46.36 -27.20 16.36
C ALA A 832 -47.44 -26.44 17.15
N ALA A 833 -47.14 -25.26 17.69
CA ALA A 833 -48.05 -24.49 18.54
C ALA A 833 -47.86 -22.97 18.39
N THR A 834 -48.88 -22.20 18.80
CA THR A 834 -48.71 -20.77 19.09
C THR A 834 -47.75 -20.55 20.25
N GLY A 835 -46.82 -19.60 20.10
CA GLY A 835 -45.74 -19.33 21.05
C GLY A 835 -44.60 -18.51 20.42
N ARG A 836 -43.51 -18.31 21.17
CA ARG A 836 -42.33 -17.57 20.72
C ARG A 836 -41.26 -18.52 20.18
N TYR A 837 -40.69 -18.15 19.04
CA TYR A 837 -39.65 -18.88 18.33
C TYR A 837 -38.49 -17.93 18.02
N LEU A 838 -37.25 -18.43 18.10
CA LEU A 838 -36.07 -17.73 17.63
C LEU A 838 -35.74 -18.25 16.23
N VAL A 839 -35.66 -17.33 15.26
CA VAL A 839 -35.23 -17.61 13.89
C VAL A 839 -33.81 -17.08 13.75
N THR A 840 -32.89 -17.92 13.30
CA THR A 840 -31.47 -17.59 13.12
C THR A 840 -31.05 -17.86 11.67
N VAL A 841 -30.30 -16.94 11.08
CA VAL A 841 -29.68 -17.10 9.75
C VAL A 841 -28.17 -16.97 9.91
N SER A 842 -27.41 -17.92 9.36
CA SER A 842 -25.97 -18.00 9.55
C SER A 842 -25.21 -18.61 8.38
N ARG A 843 -23.93 -18.23 8.28
CA ARG A 843 -22.92 -18.78 7.37
C ARG A 843 -21.52 -18.46 7.93
N ALA A 844 -20.54 -19.34 7.72
CA ALA A 844 -19.14 -19.02 8.01
C ALA A 844 -18.65 -17.83 7.17
N GLY A 845 -17.90 -16.90 7.78
CA GLY A 845 -17.41 -15.66 7.14
C GLY A 845 -18.42 -14.49 7.07
N PHE A 846 -19.64 -14.66 7.62
CA PHE A 846 -20.71 -13.66 7.59
C PHE A 846 -21.25 -13.38 9.00
N THR A 847 -21.97 -12.26 9.16
CA THR A 847 -22.75 -11.96 10.36
C THR A 847 -23.90 -12.96 10.53
N SER A 848 -24.34 -13.17 11.78
CA SER A 848 -25.51 -13.98 12.08
C SER A 848 -26.70 -13.09 12.41
N ALA A 849 -27.74 -13.11 11.57
CA ALA A 849 -29.01 -12.47 11.90
C ALA A 849 -29.83 -13.38 12.83
N SER A 850 -30.55 -12.79 13.78
CA SER A 850 -31.50 -13.54 14.60
C SER A 850 -32.65 -12.66 15.07
N GLN A 851 -33.87 -13.18 14.97
CA GLN A 851 -35.09 -12.46 15.33
C GLN A 851 -36.08 -13.38 16.04
N PHE A 852 -36.64 -12.90 17.15
CA PHE A 852 -37.79 -13.55 17.78
C PHE A 852 -39.05 -13.26 16.98
N VAL A 853 -39.82 -14.31 16.67
CA VAL A 853 -41.19 -14.20 16.17
C VAL A 853 -42.15 -14.86 17.14
N GLU A 854 -43.32 -14.25 17.28
CA GLU A 854 -44.44 -14.82 18.00
C GLU A 854 -45.50 -15.25 17.00
N ILE A 855 -45.98 -16.48 17.14
CA ILE A 855 -47.05 -17.03 16.31
C ILE A 855 -48.30 -17.13 17.18
N THR A 856 -49.35 -16.42 16.79
CA THR A 856 -50.61 -16.31 17.53
C THR A 856 -51.75 -16.98 16.75
N ARG A 857 -52.93 -17.10 17.37
CA ARG A 857 -54.08 -17.78 16.75
C ARG A 857 -54.60 -17.02 15.52
N ASP A 858 -54.46 -15.69 15.53
CA ASP A 858 -54.93 -14.78 14.49
C ASP A 858 -53.83 -14.46 13.44
N ALA A 859 -52.56 -14.70 13.78
CA ALA A 859 -51.41 -14.63 12.86
C ALA A 859 -50.65 -15.98 12.79
N PRO A 860 -51.25 -17.03 12.21
CA PRO A 860 -50.63 -18.37 12.15
C PRO A 860 -49.54 -18.52 11.07
N VAL A 861 -49.22 -17.47 10.31
CA VAL A 861 -48.10 -17.46 9.34
C VAL A 861 -47.34 -16.14 9.44
N THR A 862 -46.09 -16.20 9.92
CA THR A 862 -45.22 -15.02 10.06
C THR A 862 -44.16 -14.99 8.96
N ARG A 863 -43.95 -13.83 8.34
CA ARG A 863 -42.92 -13.62 7.30
C ARG A 863 -41.76 -12.80 7.82
N LEU A 864 -40.55 -13.19 7.43
CA LEU A 864 -39.29 -12.55 7.77
C LEU A 864 -38.46 -12.29 6.51
N ALA A 865 -37.74 -11.17 6.52
CA ALA A 865 -36.61 -10.93 5.64
C ALA A 865 -35.39 -10.68 6.53
N LEU A 866 -34.35 -11.51 6.41
CA LEU A 866 -33.14 -11.43 7.24
C LEU A 866 -31.91 -11.37 6.34
N GLY A 867 -31.11 -10.31 6.51
CA GLY A 867 -29.85 -10.11 5.82
C GLY A 867 -28.67 -10.66 6.62
N ILE A 868 -27.68 -11.25 5.95
CA ILE A 868 -26.35 -11.51 6.51
C ILE A 868 -25.29 -10.84 5.64
N GLU A 869 -24.30 -10.25 6.29
CA GLU A 869 -23.24 -9.43 5.67
C GLU A 869 -21.89 -10.12 5.82
N LEU A 870 -21.07 -10.13 4.78
CA LEU A 870 -19.68 -10.61 4.84
C LEU A 870 -18.91 -9.85 5.94
N ASN A 871 -18.23 -10.59 6.84
CA ASN A 871 -17.41 -10.01 7.90
C ASN A 871 -15.94 -10.44 7.84
N ASN A 872 -15.62 -11.61 7.32
CA ASN A 872 -14.26 -12.10 7.13
C ASN A 872 -14.21 -13.02 5.91
N LEU A 873 -13.41 -12.64 4.90
CA LEU A 873 -13.40 -13.31 3.60
C LEU A 873 -12.67 -14.66 3.65
N ALA A 874 -11.58 -14.77 4.39
CA ALA A 874 -10.84 -16.02 4.60
C ALA A 874 -11.74 -17.13 5.18
N ALA A 875 -12.61 -16.78 6.13
CA ALA A 875 -13.58 -17.70 6.74
C ALA A 875 -14.84 -17.94 5.88
N ALA A 876 -15.03 -17.22 4.77
CA ALA A 876 -16.19 -17.35 3.89
C ALA A 876 -16.05 -18.50 2.87
N GLY A 877 -14.81 -18.92 2.58
CA GLY A 877 -14.51 -19.98 1.61
C GLY A 877 -15.08 -19.70 0.22
N LEU A 878 -14.87 -18.48 -0.28
CA LEU A 878 -15.30 -18.08 -1.62
C LEU A 878 -14.21 -18.41 -2.65
N ASP A 879 -14.66 -18.78 -3.85
CA ASP A 879 -13.83 -19.11 -5.00
C ASP A 879 -13.88 -17.93 -6.01
N PHE A 880 -12.70 -17.49 -6.46
CA PHE A 880 -12.50 -16.30 -7.31
C PHE A 880 -11.68 -16.56 -8.58
N ASP A 881 -11.38 -17.82 -8.93
CA ASP A 881 -10.62 -18.14 -10.15
C ASP A 881 -11.28 -17.54 -11.40
N GLY A 882 -10.55 -16.67 -12.11
CA GLY A 882 -11.05 -15.93 -13.27
C GLY A 882 -12.19 -14.94 -13.00
N VAL A 883 -12.49 -14.60 -11.74
CA VAL A 883 -13.55 -13.66 -11.38
C VAL A 883 -13.02 -12.21 -11.44
N PRO A 884 -13.65 -11.32 -12.25
CA PRO A 884 -13.29 -9.91 -12.27
C PRO A 884 -13.81 -9.19 -11.01
N LEU A 885 -12.90 -8.57 -10.26
CA LEU A 885 -13.17 -7.83 -9.04
C LEU A 885 -12.66 -6.37 -9.19
N GLU A 886 -13.58 -5.41 -9.07
CA GLU A 886 -13.26 -3.98 -9.06
C GLU A 886 -12.83 -3.52 -7.66
N ALA A 887 -11.87 -2.61 -7.56
CA ALA A 887 -11.32 -2.15 -6.28
C ALA A 887 -12.38 -1.58 -5.31
N CYS A 888 -13.34 -0.79 -5.79
CA CYS A 888 -14.44 -0.30 -4.96
C CYS A 888 -15.34 -1.43 -4.41
N ALA A 889 -15.39 -2.59 -5.07
CA ALA A 889 -16.11 -3.75 -4.56
C ALA A 889 -15.44 -4.36 -3.32
N LEU A 890 -14.14 -4.10 -3.06
CA LEU A 890 -13.37 -4.67 -1.95
C LEU A 890 -13.08 -3.68 -0.79
N ARG A 891 -13.64 -2.46 -0.81
CA ARG A 891 -13.40 -1.41 0.22
C ARG A 891 -14.43 -1.34 1.36
N GLY A 892 -15.19 -2.41 1.58
CA GLY A 892 -16.23 -2.48 2.60
C GLY A 892 -15.73 -2.76 4.03
N PRO A 893 -16.65 -3.04 4.98
CA PRO A 893 -16.32 -3.18 6.41
C PRO A 893 -15.74 -4.56 6.81
N TYR A 894 -15.57 -5.48 5.85
CA TYR A 894 -15.10 -6.85 6.06
C TYR A 894 -13.57 -6.97 6.17
N ASP A 895 -13.13 -8.08 6.77
CA ASP A 895 -11.73 -8.44 6.93
C ASP A 895 -11.22 -9.27 5.73
N LEU A 896 -10.23 -8.75 5.01
CA LEU A 896 -9.61 -9.37 3.83
C LEU A 896 -8.27 -10.07 4.13
N ARG A 897 -7.77 -9.97 5.36
CA ARG A 897 -6.47 -10.57 5.72
C ARG A 897 -6.55 -12.08 5.62
N GLN A 898 -5.54 -12.69 5.01
CA GLN A 898 -5.48 -14.11 4.70
C GLN A 898 -6.64 -14.62 3.80
N ALA A 899 -7.30 -13.73 3.04
CA ALA A 899 -8.22 -14.15 2.00
C ALA A 899 -7.47 -14.82 0.83
N ASP A 900 -8.14 -15.77 0.18
CA ASP A 900 -7.69 -16.40 -1.05
C ASP A 900 -8.31 -15.65 -2.25
N PHE A 901 -7.45 -15.19 -3.16
CA PHE A 901 -7.76 -14.53 -4.42
C PHE A 901 -6.92 -15.14 -5.56
N THR A 902 -6.46 -16.39 -5.40
CA THR A 902 -5.67 -17.12 -6.41
C THR A 902 -6.37 -17.10 -7.77
N GLY A 903 -5.67 -16.66 -8.82
CA GLY A 903 -6.22 -16.55 -10.18
C GLY A 903 -7.32 -15.49 -10.39
N ALA A 904 -7.57 -14.61 -9.42
CA ALA A 904 -8.54 -13.50 -9.59
C ALA A 904 -8.02 -12.44 -10.57
N VAL A 905 -8.96 -11.72 -11.20
CA VAL A 905 -8.66 -10.58 -12.10
C VAL A 905 -9.06 -9.30 -11.38
N LEU A 906 -8.09 -8.51 -10.94
CA LEU A 906 -8.28 -7.39 -10.01
C LEU A 906 -7.98 -6.06 -10.71
N SER A 907 -8.89 -5.09 -10.63
CA SER A 907 -8.78 -3.85 -11.41
C SER A 907 -9.29 -2.59 -10.71
N GLY A 908 -8.65 -1.46 -11.03
CA GLY A 908 -8.98 -0.13 -10.52
C GLY A 908 -8.02 0.38 -9.45
N GLU A 909 -8.40 1.50 -8.82
CA GLU A 909 -7.64 2.16 -7.76
C GLU A 909 -7.93 1.47 -6.42
N PHE A 910 -6.94 0.79 -5.86
CA PHE A 910 -6.92 0.14 -4.54
C PHE A 910 -6.25 1.02 -3.45
N GLY A 911 -5.55 2.11 -3.83
CA GLY A 911 -4.87 3.04 -2.93
C GLY A 911 -5.73 4.08 -2.17
N PRO A 912 -5.17 5.21 -1.69
CA PRO A 912 -5.89 6.21 -0.88
C PRO A 912 -6.76 7.17 -1.71
N VAL A 913 -7.85 6.66 -2.30
CA VAL A 913 -8.89 7.50 -2.93
C VAL A 913 -9.74 8.24 -1.89
N PRO A 914 -10.21 9.47 -2.20
CA PRO A 914 -11.16 10.18 -1.36
C PRO A 914 -12.52 9.45 -1.33
N ALA A 915 -13.23 9.58 -0.20
CA ALA A 915 -14.41 8.76 0.11
C ALA A 915 -15.63 8.98 -0.80
N ASP A 916 -15.59 9.95 -1.71
CA ASP A 916 -16.60 10.24 -2.73
C ASP A 916 -16.35 9.52 -4.07
N ALA A 917 -15.18 8.93 -4.30
CA ALA A 917 -14.84 8.21 -5.54
C ALA A 917 -15.64 6.89 -5.69
N CYS A 918 -15.68 6.06 -4.64
CA CYS A 918 -16.45 4.81 -4.64
C CYS A 918 -17.93 5.08 -4.31
N GLY A 919 -18.68 5.60 -5.29
CA GLY A 919 -20.06 6.11 -5.21
C GLY A 919 -21.20 5.14 -4.80
N GLY A 920 -20.89 4.08 -4.05
CA GLY A 920 -21.84 3.20 -3.35
C GLY A 920 -21.41 2.86 -1.92
N CYS A 921 -20.19 3.19 -1.51
CA CYS A 921 -19.70 3.01 -0.15
C CYS A 921 -20.05 4.25 0.70
N GLY A 922 -20.53 4.04 1.93
CA GLY A 922 -20.85 5.14 2.84
C GLY A 922 -19.61 5.70 3.56
N MET A 923 -19.82 6.32 4.73
CA MET A 923 -18.74 6.78 5.65
C MET A 923 -17.92 5.63 6.30
N TYR A 924 -17.81 4.49 5.63
CA TYR A 924 -17.20 3.25 6.12
C TYR A 924 -16.18 2.64 5.15
N CYS A 925 -15.76 3.37 4.11
CA CYS A 925 -14.59 2.99 3.31
C CYS A 925 -13.39 2.80 4.24
N ARG A 926 -12.86 1.57 4.32
CA ARG A 926 -11.57 1.31 4.95
C ARG A 926 -10.46 1.34 3.91
N ALA A 927 -9.23 1.54 4.38
CA ALA A 927 -8.05 1.19 3.59
C ALA A 927 -8.04 -0.34 3.34
N LEU A 928 -7.41 -0.76 2.24
CA LEU A 928 -7.48 -2.14 1.76
C LEU A 928 -6.37 -2.98 2.39
N ASN A 929 -6.67 -3.64 3.52
CA ASN A 929 -5.69 -4.45 4.21
C ASN A 929 -5.53 -5.86 3.60
N LEU A 930 -4.53 -6.04 2.73
CA LEU A 930 -4.20 -7.32 2.07
C LEU A 930 -3.16 -8.17 2.85
N ALA A 931 -2.85 -7.84 4.10
CA ALA A 931 -1.82 -8.52 4.87
C ALA A 931 -2.03 -10.05 4.93
N GLY A 932 -1.03 -10.79 4.47
CA GLY A 932 -1.05 -12.26 4.38
C GLY A 932 -2.08 -12.87 3.43
N ALA A 933 -2.72 -12.11 2.54
CA ALA A 933 -3.62 -12.63 1.51
C ALA A 933 -2.87 -13.41 0.42
N ASP A 934 -3.57 -14.31 -0.27
CA ASP A 934 -3.03 -15.12 -1.36
C ASP A 934 -3.55 -14.61 -2.72
N LEU A 935 -2.66 -14.04 -3.52
CA LEU A 935 -2.87 -13.51 -4.87
C LEU A 935 -1.94 -14.23 -5.86
N THR A 936 -1.59 -15.50 -5.57
CA THR A 936 -0.77 -16.34 -6.45
C THR A 936 -1.40 -16.41 -7.85
N GLY A 937 -0.63 -16.08 -8.89
CA GLY A 937 -1.09 -16.08 -10.28
C GLY A 937 -2.23 -15.10 -10.62
N ALA A 938 -2.47 -14.07 -9.80
CA ALA A 938 -3.51 -13.06 -10.06
C ALA A 938 -3.07 -12.07 -11.17
N ASP A 939 -4.06 -11.54 -11.90
CA ASP A 939 -3.90 -10.42 -12.85
C ASP A 939 -4.14 -9.10 -12.11
N LEU A 940 -3.07 -8.31 -11.97
CA LEU A 940 -3.01 -7.00 -11.33
C LEU A 940 -2.41 -5.94 -12.29
N GLY A 941 -2.42 -6.20 -13.60
CA GLY A 941 -1.78 -5.36 -14.62
C GLY A 941 -2.31 -3.92 -14.62
N GLY A 942 -1.43 -2.96 -14.30
CA GLY A 942 -1.78 -1.54 -14.18
C GLY A 942 -2.70 -1.19 -13.01
N ALA A 943 -2.87 -2.06 -12.01
CA ALA A 943 -3.61 -1.75 -10.80
C ALA A 943 -2.86 -0.72 -9.93
N ASP A 944 -3.60 0.19 -9.29
CA ASP A 944 -3.02 1.10 -8.29
C ASP A 944 -3.20 0.52 -6.90
N LEU A 945 -2.13 -0.06 -6.36
CA LEU A 945 -2.01 -0.64 -5.03
C LEU A 945 -1.29 0.30 -4.04
N SER A 946 -0.96 1.55 -4.43
CA SER A 946 -0.22 2.50 -3.58
C SER A 946 -0.93 2.75 -2.25
N SER A 947 -0.32 2.47 -1.09
CA SER A 947 -1.07 2.29 0.16
C SER A 947 -0.23 2.51 1.42
N ASP A 948 -0.75 3.30 2.36
CA ASP A 948 -0.24 3.43 3.74
C ASP A 948 -0.51 2.16 4.59
N ASP A 949 -1.44 1.31 4.16
CA ASP A 949 -1.86 0.10 4.87
C ASP A 949 -0.96 -1.09 4.46
N PRO A 950 -0.40 -1.87 5.41
CA PRO A 950 0.68 -2.80 5.11
C PRO A 950 0.20 -4.11 4.46
N ALA A 951 0.97 -4.58 3.47
CA ALA A 951 0.80 -5.86 2.79
C ALA A 951 1.81 -6.92 3.30
N ASP A 952 2.26 -6.84 4.56
CA ASP A 952 3.21 -7.78 5.18
C ASP A 952 2.78 -9.24 4.91
N ARG A 953 3.69 -10.01 4.28
CA ARG A 953 3.50 -11.42 3.88
C ARG A 953 2.42 -11.71 2.84
N VAL A 954 1.95 -10.72 2.08
CA VAL A 954 1.10 -11.00 0.90
C VAL A 954 1.81 -11.98 -0.05
N ARG A 955 1.06 -12.88 -0.67
CA ARG A 955 1.58 -13.81 -1.68
C ARG A 955 1.16 -13.35 -3.06
N LEU A 956 2.14 -13.10 -3.91
CA LEU A 956 2.09 -12.62 -5.29
C LEU A 956 3.04 -13.49 -6.14
N ASP A 957 3.25 -14.75 -5.75
CA ASP A 957 4.02 -15.72 -6.51
C ASP A 957 3.35 -15.88 -7.90
N GLU A 958 4.12 -15.77 -8.99
CA GLU A 958 3.65 -15.87 -10.38
C GLU A 958 2.58 -14.84 -10.81
N ALA A 959 2.37 -13.74 -10.06
CA ALA A 959 1.39 -12.70 -10.40
C ALA A 959 1.87 -11.75 -11.52
N ASP A 960 0.93 -11.21 -12.31
CA ASP A 960 1.18 -10.15 -13.29
C ASP A 960 0.91 -8.77 -12.65
N LEU A 961 1.98 -7.99 -12.48
CA LEU A 961 1.99 -6.63 -11.92
C LEU A 961 2.54 -5.62 -12.95
N PHE A 962 2.45 -5.92 -14.24
CA PHE A 962 2.94 -5.08 -15.33
C PHE A 962 2.42 -3.64 -15.20
N GLY A 963 3.34 -2.67 -15.04
CA GLY A 963 3.00 -1.25 -14.90
C GLY A 963 2.12 -0.89 -13.70
N ALA A 964 2.01 -1.74 -12.68
CA ALA A 964 1.23 -1.45 -11.47
C ALA A 964 1.84 -0.30 -10.66
N ALA A 965 0.99 0.47 -9.96
CA ALA A 965 1.44 1.48 -9.00
C ALA A 965 1.48 0.87 -7.60
N LEU A 966 2.66 0.88 -6.98
CA LEU A 966 3.03 0.26 -5.71
C LEU A 966 3.84 1.24 -4.83
N SER A 967 3.79 2.54 -5.14
CA SER A 967 4.59 3.56 -4.46
C SER A 967 4.20 3.69 -2.99
N GLY A 968 5.22 3.77 -2.14
CA GLY A 968 5.11 3.81 -0.67
C GLY A 968 4.67 2.52 0.03
N VAL A 969 4.27 1.46 -0.71
CA VAL A 969 3.66 0.25 -0.11
C VAL A 969 4.64 -0.52 0.77
N ASP A 970 4.16 -1.00 1.93
CA ASP A 970 4.87 -1.96 2.75
C ASP A 970 4.65 -3.40 2.23
N LEU A 971 5.56 -3.85 1.37
CA LEU A 971 5.69 -5.21 0.83
C LEU A 971 6.68 -6.06 1.66
N SER A 972 6.94 -5.71 2.92
CA SER A 972 7.84 -6.50 3.78
C SER A 972 7.42 -7.97 3.83
N ARG A 973 8.38 -8.89 3.65
CA ARG A 973 8.17 -10.35 3.67
C ARG A 973 7.16 -10.88 2.65
N ALA A 974 6.75 -10.08 1.67
CA ALA A 974 5.90 -10.52 0.58
C ALA A 974 6.61 -11.59 -0.26
N LEU A 975 5.84 -12.53 -0.81
CA LEU A 975 6.34 -13.60 -1.66
C LEU A 975 5.99 -13.24 -3.11
N MET A 976 6.99 -12.95 -3.94
CA MET A 976 6.86 -12.45 -5.32
C MET A 976 7.75 -13.25 -6.27
N ARG A 977 7.82 -14.58 -6.12
CA ARG A 977 8.68 -15.43 -6.98
C ARG A 977 8.14 -15.42 -8.40
N SER A 978 9.01 -15.18 -9.37
CA SER A 978 8.65 -15.14 -10.79
C SER A 978 7.48 -14.20 -11.17
N ALA A 979 7.17 -13.20 -10.33
CA ALA A 979 6.20 -12.16 -10.66
C ALA A 979 6.73 -11.22 -11.76
N ASP A 980 5.85 -10.75 -12.65
CA ASP A 980 6.22 -9.74 -13.65
C ASP A 980 5.89 -8.34 -13.14
N LEU A 981 6.91 -7.55 -12.82
CA LEU A 981 6.82 -6.18 -12.31
C LEU A 981 7.38 -5.18 -13.35
N PHE A 982 7.40 -5.55 -14.64
CA PHE A 982 7.97 -4.71 -15.69
C PHE A 982 7.32 -3.32 -15.71
N GLY A 983 8.15 -2.28 -15.58
CA GLY A 983 7.70 -0.88 -15.61
C GLY A 983 6.78 -0.45 -14.46
N ALA A 984 6.65 -1.24 -13.38
CA ALA A 984 5.87 -0.87 -12.20
C ALA A 984 6.52 0.29 -11.40
N ASP A 985 5.72 1.06 -10.67
CA ASP A 985 6.18 2.11 -9.76
C ASP A 985 6.22 1.60 -8.32
N LEU A 986 7.39 1.20 -7.83
CA LEU A 986 7.66 0.83 -6.44
C LEU A 986 8.41 1.96 -5.69
N SER A 987 8.29 3.22 -6.11
CA SER A 987 9.05 4.31 -5.50
C SER A 987 8.68 4.48 -4.02
N GLY A 988 9.70 4.48 -3.15
CA GLY A 988 9.56 4.52 -1.69
C GLY A 988 9.06 3.24 -1.01
N ALA A 989 8.77 2.16 -1.74
CA ALA A 989 8.24 0.92 -1.17
C ALA A 989 9.19 0.24 -0.17
N LEU A 990 8.64 -0.49 0.81
CA LEU A 990 9.39 -1.28 1.79
C LEU A 990 9.40 -2.75 1.38
N LEU A 991 10.59 -3.35 1.32
CA LEU A 991 10.86 -4.68 0.77
C LEU A 991 11.72 -5.53 1.72
N ASP A 992 11.69 -5.24 3.03
CA ASP A 992 12.44 -5.97 4.07
C ASP A 992 11.98 -7.44 4.16
N GLY A 993 12.88 -8.37 3.89
CA GLY A 993 12.58 -9.81 3.89
C GLY A 993 11.74 -10.29 2.70
N ALA A 994 11.46 -9.44 1.70
CA ALA A 994 10.68 -9.81 0.53
C ALA A 994 11.40 -10.89 -0.32
N VAL A 995 10.63 -11.78 -0.96
CA VAL A 995 11.17 -12.90 -1.75
C VAL A 995 10.83 -12.73 -3.22
N LEU A 996 11.75 -12.12 -3.96
CA LEU A 996 11.62 -11.73 -5.38
C LEU A 996 12.25 -12.75 -6.35
N VAL A 997 12.57 -13.96 -5.90
CA VAL A 997 13.41 -14.91 -6.67
C VAL A 997 12.88 -15.12 -8.10
N GLY A 998 13.69 -14.75 -9.09
CA GLY A 998 13.35 -14.83 -10.53
C GLY A 998 12.31 -13.83 -11.03
N ALA A 999 11.96 -12.79 -10.27
CA ALA A 999 11.02 -11.74 -10.68
C ALA A 999 11.61 -10.78 -11.72
N ASN A 1000 10.73 -10.15 -12.49
CA ASN A 1000 11.09 -9.21 -13.55
C ASN A 1000 10.85 -7.76 -13.14
N LEU A 1001 11.88 -7.08 -12.61
CA LEU A 1001 11.86 -5.65 -12.23
C LEU A 1001 12.47 -4.74 -13.32
N ALA A 1002 12.57 -5.22 -14.57
CA ALA A 1002 13.14 -4.42 -15.65
C ALA A 1002 12.30 -3.16 -15.93
N SER A 1003 12.98 -2.04 -16.13
CA SER A 1003 12.39 -0.71 -16.30
C SER A 1003 11.48 -0.21 -15.17
N ALA A 1004 11.39 -0.90 -14.02
CA ALA A 1004 10.60 -0.46 -12.87
C ALA A 1004 11.21 0.77 -12.16
N ASP A 1005 10.36 1.63 -11.60
CA ASP A 1005 10.79 2.74 -10.74
C ASP A 1005 10.88 2.25 -9.29
N LEU A 1006 12.06 2.40 -8.68
CA LEU A 1006 12.39 1.93 -7.34
C LEU A 1006 13.08 3.06 -6.55
N GLN A 1007 12.83 4.32 -6.93
CA GLN A 1007 13.42 5.50 -6.29
C GLN A 1007 13.15 5.50 -4.79
N ALA A 1008 14.21 5.60 -3.98
CA ALA A 1008 14.15 5.53 -2.51
C ALA A 1008 13.50 4.25 -1.92
N ALA A 1009 13.30 3.18 -2.68
CA ALA A 1009 12.81 1.90 -2.16
C ALA A 1009 13.78 1.28 -1.14
N ARG A 1010 13.24 0.53 -0.17
CA ARG A 1010 14.00 0.06 1.01
C ARG A 1010 13.98 -1.45 1.13
N PHE A 1011 15.07 -2.10 0.73
CA PHE A 1011 15.26 -3.55 0.80
C PHE A 1011 15.68 -4.07 2.17
N THR A 1012 15.82 -3.18 3.17
CA THR A 1012 16.24 -3.53 4.53
C THR A 1012 15.76 -2.53 5.59
N THR A 1013 15.47 -3.08 6.77
CA THR A 1013 15.24 -2.35 8.02
C THR A 1013 16.52 -1.82 8.68
N LEU A 1014 17.71 -2.34 8.31
CA LEU A 1014 18.98 -2.00 8.94
C LEU A 1014 19.30 -0.50 8.88
N GLY A 1015 19.53 0.12 10.04
CA GLY A 1015 19.88 1.54 10.14
C GLY A 1015 21.28 1.87 9.64
N PRO A 1016 21.55 3.12 9.24
CA PRO A 1016 22.82 3.51 8.62
C PRO A 1016 24.04 3.40 9.54
N ASP A 1017 23.85 3.25 10.86
CA ASP A 1017 24.92 3.11 11.86
C ASP A 1017 24.98 1.69 12.48
N GLU A 1018 24.12 0.75 12.06
CA GLU A 1018 23.85 -0.48 12.81
C GLU A 1018 24.55 -1.75 12.28
N VAL A 1019 25.16 -1.69 11.09
CA VAL A 1019 25.72 -2.88 10.41
C VAL A 1019 27.24 -2.95 10.59
N PRO A 1020 27.80 -3.95 11.29
CA PRO A 1020 29.20 -4.32 11.13
C PRO A 1020 29.37 -4.84 9.70
N LEU A 1021 30.20 -4.18 8.89
CA LEU A 1021 30.44 -4.58 7.51
C LEU A 1021 31.14 -5.94 7.47
N VAL A 1022 30.38 -7.02 7.23
CA VAL A 1022 30.89 -8.40 7.18
C VAL A 1022 31.11 -8.82 5.72
N PRO A 1023 32.31 -9.32 5.35
CA PRO A 1023 32.57 -9.83 4.00
C PRO A 1023 31.58 -10.91 3.56
N CYS A 1024 31.32 -10.98 2.26
CA CYS A 1024 30.29 -11.84 1.72
C CYS A 1024 30.60 -13.33 1.94
N GLY A 1025 29.53 -14.12 2.15
CA GLY A 1025 29.62 -15.51 2.57
C GLY A 1025 29.97 -15.76 4.05
N GLN A 1026 30.37 -14.75 4.84
CA GLN A 1026 30.86 -14.95 6.22
C GLN A 1026 29.83 -14.71 7.34
N GLY A 1027 28.63 -15.29 7.24
CA GLY A 1027 27.75 -15.55 8.40
C GLY A 1027 27.32 -14.34 9.25
N GLY A 1028 27.35 -13.13 8.69
CA GLY A 1028 26.88 -11.91 9.35
C GLY A 1028 25.35 -11.79 9.37
N VAL A 1029 24.85 -10.79 10.11
CA VAL A 1029 23.45 -10.35 9.97
C VAL A 1029 23.30 -9.69 8.60
N ARG A 1030 22.40 -10.21 7.78
CA ARG A 1030 22.00 -9.66 6.48
C ARG A 1030 20.50 -9.36 6.50
N PRO A 1031 19.99 -8.58 5.54
CA PRO A 1031 18.56 -8.57 5.24
C PRO A 1031 18.09 -9.99 4.88
N ASP A 1032 16.90 -10.40 5.33
CA ASP A 1032 16.28 -11.67 4.91
C ASP A 1032 15.78 -11.64 3.44
N THR A 1033 15.93 -10.48 2.78
CA THR A 1033 15.45 -10.17 1.43
C THR A 1033 16.15 -11.01 0.36
N ARG A 1034 15.37 -11.65 -0.51
CA ARG A 1034 15.84 -12.67 -1.45
C ARG A 1034 15.68 -12.21 -2.89
N LEU A 1035 16.81 -11.88 -3.51
CA LEU A 1035 16.92 -11.21 -4.81
C LEU A 1035 17.58 -12.10 -5.88
N GLU A 1036 17.71 -13.42 -5.62
CA GLU A 1036 18.34 -14.37 -6.53
C GLU A 1036 17.64 -14.39 -7.91
N LEU A 1037 18.42 -14.27 -8.98
CA LEU A 1037 17.95 -14.32 -10.37
C LEU A 1037 16.96 -13.20 -10.80
N VAL A 1038 16.80 -12.14 -10.00
CA VAL A 1038 15.99 -10.97 -10.39
C VAL A 1038 16.59 -10.24 -11.59
N ASN A 1039 15.73 -9.84 -12.53
CA ASN A 1039 16.09 -8.97 -13.65
C ASN A 1039 15.88 -7.49 -13.27
N TRP A 1040 16.96 -6.71 -13.15
CA TRP A 1040 16.93 -5.28 -12.80
C TRP A 1040 17.28 -4.36 -13.98
N ASN A 1041 17.36 -4.89 -15.20
CA ASN A 1041 17.87 -4.13 -16.34
C ASN A 1041 17.03 -2.86 -16.57
N GLN A 1042 17.70 -1.71 -16.68
CA GLN A 1042 17.11 -0.38 -16.84
C GLN A 1042 16.19 0.10 -15.69
N ALA A 1043 16.19 -0.56 -14.53
CA ALA A 1043 15.44 -0.12 -13.34
C ALA A 1043 15.97 1.21 -12.77
N ASP A 1044 15.12 1.97 -12.08
CA ASP A 1044 15.47 3.25 -11.47
C ASP A 1044 15.57 3.16 -9.93
N LEU A 1045 16.75 2.78 -9.45
CA LEU A 1045 17.08 2.55 -8.03
C LEU A 1045 17.64 3.80 -7.33
N ARG A 1046 17.47 5.02 -7.89
CA ARG A 1046 18.08 6.24 -7.37
C ARG A 1046 17.67 6.50 -5.91
N GLY A 1047 18.65 6.62 -5.02
CA GLY A 1047 18.45 6.80 -3.57
C GLY A 1047 17.91 5.58 -2.82
N ALA A 1048 17.79 4.41 -3.44
CA ALA A 1048 17.32 3.18 -2.78
C ALA A 1048 18.28 2.72 -1.66
N VAL A 1049 17.73 2.04 -0.65
CA VAL A 1049 18.47 1.54 0.52
C VAL A 1049 18.64 0.02 0.42
N MET A 1050 19.87 -0.40 0.15
CA MET A 1050 20.31 -1.77 -0.13
C MET A 1050 21.54 -2.17 0.71
N VAL A 1051 21.58 -1.75 1.98
CA VAL A 1051 22.65 -2.11 2.92
C VAL A 1051 22.68 -3.61 3.17
N GLY A 1052 23.80 -4.27 2.88
CA GLY A 1052 24.04 -5.69 3.17
C GLY A 1052 23.26 -6.70 2.31
N VAL A 1053 22.55 -6.28 1.26
CA VAL A 1053 21.79 -7.19 0.37
C VAL A 1053 22.73 -8.11 -0.42
N ASP A 1054 22.20 -9.23 -0.89
CA ASP A 1054 22.90 -10.08 -1.86
C ASP A 1054 22.37 -9.84 -3.28
N LEU A 1055 23.25 -9.36 -4.16
CA LEU A 1055 23.07 -9.12 -5.59
C LEU A 1055 24.16 -9.86 -6.39
N GLY A 1056 24.76 -10.91 -5.83
CA GLY A 1056 25.79 -11.72 -6.50
C GLY A 1056 25.29 -12.29 -7.82
N GLY A 1057 26.01 -12.00 -8.91
CA GLY A 1057 25.63 -12.40 -10.27
C GLY A 1057 24.38 -11.71 -10.85
N ALA A 1058 23.80 -10.71 -10.17
CA ALA A 1058 22.59 -10.03 -10.64
C ALA A 1058 22.83 -9.25 -11.96
N SER A 1059 21.77 -9.13 -12.77
CA SER A 1059 21.77 -8.30 -13.98
C SER A 1059 21.14 -6.95 -13.67
N LEU A 1060 21.95 -5.90 -13.70
CA LEU A 1060 21.60 -4.51 -13.40
C LEU A 1060 21.86 -3.61 -14.63
N GLU A 1061 21.89 -4.16 -15.84
CA GLU A 1061 22.41 -3.48 -17.04
C GLU A 1061 21.62 -2.19 -17.35
N GLY A 1062 22.31 -1.06 -17.38
CA GLY A 1062 21.73 0.27 -17.63
C GLY A 1062 20.81 0.81 -16.53
N ALA A 1063 20.82 0.24 -15.32
CA ALA A 1063 20.04 0.76 -14.20
C ALA A 1063 20.57 2.13 -13.70
N ARG A 1064 19.68 2.95 -13.11
CA ARG A 1064 20.04 4.22 -12.48
C ARG A 1064 20.16 4.01 -10.97
N MET A 1065 21.35 4.24 -10.42
CA MET A 1065 21.72 3.94 -9.03
C MET A 1065 22.40 5.15 -8.34
N ALA A 1066 22.09 6.37 -8.80
CA ALA A 1066 22.64 7.58 -8.21
C ALA A 1066 22.10 7.79 -6.79
N HIS A 1067 22.97 8.21 -5.86
CA HIS A 1067 22.69 8.36 -4.42
C HIS A 1067 22.28 7.08 -3.68
N THR A 1068 22.38 5.90 -4.31
CA THR A 1068 21.96 4.61 -3.73
C THR A 1068 22.90 4.14 -2.62
N ASP A 1069 22.34 3.55 -1.55
CA ASP A 1069 23.09 3.04 -0.40
C ASP A 1069 23.31 1.52 -0.52
N LEU A 1070 24.52 1.11 -0.89
CA LEU A 1070 24.95 -0.25 -1.20
C LEU A 1070 25.98 -0.78 -0.18
N ARG A 1071 26.04 -0.19 1.02
CA ARG A 1071 27.09 -0.50 2.00
C ARG A 1071 27.06 -1.96 2.45
N GLY A 1072 28.20 -2.64 2.37
CA GLY A 1072 28.30 -4.07 2.68
C GLY A 1072 27.50 -4.99 1.74
N ALA A 1073 26.94 -4.48 0.65
CA ALA A 1073 26.22 -5.30 -0.33
C ALA A 1073 27.17 -6.26 -1.06
N CYS A 1074 26.65 -7.40 -1.48
CA CYS A 1074 27.37 -8.39 -2.25
C CYS A 1074 27.05 -8.23 -3.73
N LEU A 1075 28.06 -7.86 -4.50
CA LEU A 1075 28.03 -7.58 -5.93
C LEU A 1075 29.01 -8.50 -6.68
N GLU A 1076 29.41 -9.62 -6.07
CA GLU A 1076 30.34 -10.58 -6.67
C GLU A 1076 29.82 -11.09 -8.01
N SER A 1077 30.61 -10.92 -9.09
CA SER A 1077 30.21 -11.20 -10.47
C SER A 1077 28.96 -10.44 -10.98
N ALA A 1078 28.49 -9.39 -10.31
CA ALA A 1078 27.31 -8.62 -10.73
C ALA A 1078 27.55 -7.85 -12.04
N ARG A 1079 26.51 -7.72 -12.87
CA ARG A 1079 26.58 -7.09 -14.19
C ARG A 1079 25.97 -5.69 -14.13
N MET A 1080 26.82 -4.72 -13.81
CA MET A 1080 26.50 -3.30 -13.58
C MET A 1080 26.99 -2.40 -14.74
N VAL A 1081 26.95 -2.93 -15.97
CA VAL A 1081 27.34 -2.23 -17.19
C VAL A 1081 26.45 -1.02 -17.42
N LEU A 1082 27.02 0.10 -17.87
CA LEU A 1082 26.32 1.36 -18.19
C LEU A 1082 25.47 1.95 -17.03
N ASN A 1083 25.77 1.61 -15.78
CA ASN A 1083 25.04 2.12 -14.61
C ASN A 1083 25.46 3.56 -14.26
N ASP A 1084 24.52 4.36 -13.78
CA ASP A 1084 24.82 5.64 -13.11
C ASP A 1084 24.84 5.44 -11.59
N LEU A 1085 26.02 5.42 -10.97
CA LEU A 1085 26.25 5.28 -9.53
C LEU A 1085 26.73 6.61 -8.90
N THR A 1086 26.41 7.75 -9.52
CA THR A 1086 26.81 9.08 -9.05
C THR A 1086 26.40 9.30 -7.59
N GLN A 1087 27.35 9.64 -6.72
CA GLN A 1087 27.17 9.80 -5.26
C GLN A 1087 26.62 8.56 -4.52
N ALA A 1088 26.70 7.35 -5.10
CA ALA A 1088 26.35 6.12 -4.38
C ALA A 1088 27.36 5.76 -3.28
N ASP A 1089 26.93 5.03 -2.26
CA ASP A 1089 27.74 4.62 -1.12
C ASP A 1089 27.95 3.10 -1.11
N LEU A 1090 29.13 2.64 -1.54
CA LEU A 1090 29.52 1.22 -1.61
C LEU A 1090 30.47 0.83 -0.47
N ARG A 1091 30.51 1.57 0.65
CA ARG A 1091 31.48 1.30 1.72
C ARG A 1091 31.37 -0.12 2.26
N GLY A 1092 32.48 -0.86 2.23
CA GLY A 1092 32.54 -2.26 2.63
C GLY A 1092 31.85 -3.26 1.70
N ALA A 1093 31.37 -2.86 0.52
CA ALA A 1093 30.74 -3.76 -0.44
C ALA A 1093 31.76 -4.73 -1.06
N ASP A 1094 31.30 -5.92 -1.44
CA ASP A 1094 32.11 -6.94 -2.11
C ASP A 1094 31.73 -6.97 -3.60
N ALA A 1095 32.50 -6.26 -4.42
CA ALA A 1095 32.29 -6.13 -5.86
C ALA A 1095 33.38 -6.88 -6.66
N ARG A 1096 33.90 -7.99 -6.10
CA ARG A 1096 34.87 -8.86 -6.79
C ARG A 1096 34.29 -9.40 -8.10
N GLU A 1097 35.08 -9.36 -9.17
CA GLU A 1097 34.67 -9.78 -10.52
C GLU A 1097 33.42 -9.06 -11.08
N ALA A 1098 32.95 -7.96 -10.46
CA ALA A 1098 31.81 -7.18 -10.94
C ALA A 1098 32.15 -6.43 -12.25
N SER A 1099 31.21 -6.40 -13.20
CA SER A 1099 31.36 -5.66 -14.45
C SER A 1099 30.70 -4.29 -14.33
N LEU A 1100 31.52 -3.26 -14.08
CA LEU A 1100 31.15 -1.84 -13.99
C LEU A 1100 31.52 -1.09 -15.30
N THR A 1101 31.55 -1.83 -16.41
CA THR A 1101 31.98 -1.35 -17.73
C THR A 1101 31.13 -0.17 -18.19
N SER A 1102 31.76 0.95 -18.53
CA SER A 1102 31.12 2.23 -18.89
C SER A 1102 30.16 2.82 -17.83
N ALA A 1103 30.29 2.44 -16.55
CA ALA A 1103 29.49 3.02 -15.47
C ALA A 1103 29.98 4.44 -15.08
N ILE A 1104 29.05 5.29 -14.60
CA ILE A 1104 29.36 6.61 -14.05
C ILE A 1104 29.55 6.45 -12.53
N LEU A 1105 30.77 6.65 -12.05
CA LEU A 1105 31.20 6.45 -10.66
C LEU A 1105 31.60 7.79 -10.01
N SER A 1106 30.89 8.87 -10.37
CA SER A 1106 31.22 10.23 -9.97
C SER A 1106 30.84 10.50 -8.51
N GLU A 1107 31.79 10.93 -7.68
CA GLU A 1107 31.63 11.15 -6.23
C GLU A 1107 31.22 9.91 -5.40
N THR A 1108 31.24 8.71 -5.99
CA THR A 1108 30.92 7.43 -5.34
C THR A 1108 31.91 7.08 -4.22
N ASP A 1109 31.45 6.47 -3.12
CA ASP A 1109 32.27 6.13 -1.94
C ASP A 1109 32.57 4.62 -1.84
N PHE A 1110 33.81 4.23 -2.16
CA PHE A 1110 34.31 2.85 -2.19
C PHE A 1110 35.18 2.50 -0.97
N ARG A 1111 35.17 3.28 0.11
CA ARG A 1111 36.04 3.01 1.28
C ARG A 1111 35.71 1.66 1.93
N GLY A 1112 36.72 0.81 2.08
CA GLY A 1112 36.61 -0.58 2.53
C GLY A 1112 36.01 -1.57 1.53
N ALA A 1113 35.66 -1.16 0.31
CA ALA A 1113 35.09 -2.06 -0.70
C ALA A 1113 36.17 -2.96 -1.33
N ASP A 1114 35.82 -4.21 -1.67
CA ASP A 1114 36.68 -5.10 -2.46
C ASP A 1114 36.29 -5.02 -3.94
N LEU A 1115 37.23 -4.56 -4.77
CA LEU A 1115 37.10 -4.44 -6.23
C LEU A 1115 38.01 -5.43 -6.98
N THR A 1116 38.48 -6.49 -6.31
CA THR A 1116 39.45 -7.44 -6.90
C THR A 1116 38.85 -8.14 -8.11
N GLY A 1117 39.43 -7.89 -9.29
CA GLY A 1117 38.96 -8.45 -10.57
C GLY A 1117 37.76 -7.73 -11.19
N ALA A 1118 37.27 -6.63 -10.61
CA ALA A 1118 36.20 -5.84 -11.21
C ALA A 1118 36.62 -5.20 -12.54
N ASP A 1119 35.76 -5.25 -13.55
CA ASP A 1119 35.97 -4.56 -14.83
C ASP A 1119 35.45 -3.12 -14.74
N LEU A 1120 36.38 -2.17 -14.91
CA LEU A 1120 36.14 -0.73 -14.89
C LEU A 1120 36.43 -0.07 -16.25
N VAL A 1121 36.51 -0.83 -17.35
CA VAL A 1121 36.76 -0.30 -18.69
C VAL A 1121 35.71 0.77 -19.05
N ASN A 1122 36.19 1.93 -19.50
CA ASN A 1122 35.40 3.13 -19.82
C ASN A 1122 34.59 3.74 -18.65
N ALA A 1123 34.77 3.31 -17.40
CA ALA A 1123 34.06 3.89 -16.26
C ALA A 1123 34.51 5.35 -15.99
N VAL A 1124 33.56 6.23 -15.64
CA VAL A 1124 33.81 7.65 -15.34
C VAL A 1124 34.01 7.83 -13.85
N ILE A 1125 35.26 7.87 -13.39
CA ILE A 1125 35.61 7.85 -11.95
C ILE A 1125 36.05 9.25 -11.47
N GLU A 1126 35.17 10.24 -11.58
CA GLU A 1126 35.47 11.59 -11.12
C GLU A 1126 35.21 11.75 -9.61
N ARG A 1127 36.20 12.24 -8.85
CA ARG A 1127 36.04 12.62 -7.42
C ARG A 1127 35.58 11.48 -6.48
N ALA A 1128 35.57 10.23 -6.94
CA ALA A 1128 35.27 9.04 -6.14
C ALA A 1128 36.24 8.89 -4.95
N ARG A 1129 35.78 8.22 -3.90
CA ARG A 1129 36.49 8.10 -2.62
C ARG A 1129 36.95 6.66 -2.39
N PHE A 1130 38.24 6.48 -2.20
CA PHE A 1130 38.87 5.23 -1.78
C PHE A 1130 39.57 5.44 -0.43
N ASP A 1131 40.01 4.35 0.21
CA ASP A 1131 40.92 4.46 1.35
C ASP A 1131 42.35 4.82 0.91
N GLU A 1132 43.26 5.00 1.87
CA GLU A 1132 44.67 5.35 1.62
C GLU A 1132 45.33 4.45 0.55
N PRO A 1133 46.21 5.03 -0.29
CA PRO A 1133 46.37 4.68 -1.70
C PRO A 1133 46.53 3.18 -1.93
N VAL A 1134 45.44 2.57 -2.42
CA VAL A 1134 45.38 1.18 -2.86
C VAL A 1134 46.54 0.93 -3.82
N GLY A 1135 47.38 -0.05 -3.51
CA GLY A 1135 48.61 -0.29 -4.27
C GLY A 1135 48.30 -0.72 -5.70
N CYS A 1136 48.47 0.18 -6.67
CA CYS A 1136 48.28 -0.07 -8.10
C CYS A 1136 49.32 -1.08 -8.65
N GLN A 1137 49.14 -2.36 -8.31
CA GLN A 1137 49.98 -3.49 -8.74
C GLN A 1137 49.14 -4.64 -9.36
N ALA A 1138 47.85 -4.42 -9.60
CA ALA A 1138 46.90 -5.41 -10.12
C ALA A 1138 46.05 -4.92 -11.31
N LEU A 1139 46.39 -3.77 -11.90
CA LEU A 1139 45.77 -3.25 -13.12
C LEU A 1139 46.84 -3.04 -14.18
N ASP A 1140 46.69 -3.69 -15.34
CA ASP A 1140 47.64 -3.62 -16.47
C ASP A 1140 47.28 -2.42 -17.37
N TRP A 1141 47.71 -1.23 -16.94
CA TRP A 1141 47.36 0.06 -17.56
C TRP A 1141 48.17 0.34 -18.83
N ASP A 1142 47.72 -0.14 -19.99
CA ASP A 1142 48.26 0.29 -21.29
C ASP A 1142 47.35 1.33 -21.98
N ALA A 1143 47.78 2.59 -21.89
CA ALA A 1143 47.33 3.80 -22.61
C ALA A 1143 45.96 4.47 -22.26
N HIS A 1144 46.05 5.77 -21.90
CA HIS A 1144 45.00 6.81 -21.86
C HIS A 1144 44.11 6.99 -20.61
N ALA A 1145 44.73 7.24 -19.44
CA ALA A 1145 44.10 8.05 -18.39
C ALA A 1145 45.08 9.07 -17.77
N GLN A 1146 44.67 10.34 -17.69
CA GLN A 1146 45.39 11.41 -16.98
C GLN A 1146 44.52 12.02 -15.86
N ALA A 1147 44.41 11.37 -14.68
CA ALA A 1147 44.00 12.05 -13.43
C ALA A 1147 44.12 11.13 -12.18
N CYS A 1148 45.30 11.07 -11.56
CA CYS A 1148 45.44 10.64 -10.16
C CYS A 1148 46.37 11.62 -9.43
N LEU A 1149 45.84 12.79 -9.08
CA LEU A 1149 46.57 13.84 -8.34
C LEU A 1149 45.69 14.50 -7.28
N VAL A 1150 45.66 13.88 -6.09
CA VAL A 1150 45.33 14.50 -4.80
C VAL A 1150 46.29 13.88 -3.78
N GLY A 1151 46.95 14.60 -2.88
CA GLY A 1151 47.09 16.05 -2.74
C GLY A 1151 48.05 16.33 -1.58
N ASP A 1152 49.15 17.05 -1.81
CA ASP A 1152 50.19 17.30 -0.81
C ASP A 1152 49.66 18.28 0.27
N PRO A 1153 49.63 17.92 1.58
CA PRO A 1153 49.03 18.74 2.64
C PRO A 1153 49.89 19.97 3.05
N ALA A 1154 50.63 20.56 2.11
CA ALA A 1154 51.71 21.51 2.39
C ALA A 1154 51.73 22.76 1.48
N LEU A 1155 50.58 23.38 1.20
CA LEU A 1155 50.37 24.83 0.94
C LEU A 1155 48.86 25.15 1.10
N PRO A 1156 48.47 26.42 1.39
CA PRO A 1156 47.14 26.76 1.90
C PRO A 1156 46.05 26.99 0.84
#